data_AF-A0A2S6X6C7-F1
#
_entry.id   AF-A0A2S6X6C7-F1
#
_cell.length_a   1.000
_cell.length_b   1.000
_cell.length_c   1.000
_cell.angle_alpha   90.00
_cell.angle_beta   90.00
_cell.angle_gamma   90.00
#
_symmetry.space_group_name_H-M   'P 1'
#
loop_
_entity.id
_entity.type
_entity.pdbx_description
1 polymer ?
#
loop_
_entity_poly.entity_id
_entity_poly.type
_entity_poly.pdbx_seq_one_letter_code
_entity_poly.pdbx_strand_id
1 'polypeptide(L)'
;MSSRDTIQYAPDVGLLMIPGDPGKDYSPGFAVFDDSVPALRSFILERLRKVDIRPTAPKAKGRAVIPVRVGLVPRPDNDYDTRAVSVTAPPCHGGSVLDRHMGYLYSSALHVTSESIRELTEETGVPVGCHGWIELYDLENTSRFYDDEDADGADGDDVDWEPSRDEPVSWAEQKAFGYAVGSVRVLLPERQTVRALVDDYLATHRREADRCVEREPAPSGVEPDLRRALAERLAVRLRTGLRHRAAGGVWGRETERERARRRRDVEARPLLDAWEAYRTSPHDFRDLRAVTRSVFHHTRILVLDGSGVEVGQYHEPDGPLTLVDERVRAEALDALRAHGVDVDAPEDLASLDGFPDAVVVAGGDKWSIRLSKPGVPRSRLPEAGWFDPDSGTLTVYAASLAEPLTVLLLRHGVHPLLVTWGTPHEEVERHNRRAAVAPAEISPVNSYSRVTAAAQQLIPELHRRWLNTRPDDGEALAARAGSLLPPLIDDAAENSYYRRALEALFGAPVNLAERGPCRLCGRSAQSARPGLFYCHGCCALARGGVLRDTGVDGAWTEAIVYALRRLAEAEFSGPPSLTQLDRVGVPFEDHALVDEVLLCRFLLPRPGSAVLSARPLRPARTWTEWLAHAGLLTDGVRTSMGTATKATDGHLCRSLFERHVDDFLHHRGVAHEPEPAYPRHPELNTTGLRADWRLADGTFVEALGLMTRETYAAKVARKRELARLHGLRLVTVTAEDLNRLPEIFTDWLPKG
;
A
#
# COMPACT_ATOMS: atom_id res chain seq x y z
N MET A 1 24.58 -10.81 -35.23
CA MET A 1 23.39 -11.12 -34.41
C MET A 1 23.63 -12.48 -33.79
N SER A 2 23.72 -12.55 -32.47
CA SER A 2 24.01 -13.79 -31.75
C SER A 2 22.78 -14.70 -31.83
N SER A 3 22.95 -16.03 -31.74
CA SER A 3 21.85 -17.02 -31.81
C SER A 3 20.77 -16.87 -30.71
N ARG A 4 20.89 -15.86 -29.83
CA ARG A 4 20.00 -15.56 -28.71
C ARG A 4 18.91 -14.53 -28.98
N ASP A 5 18.84 -13.94 -30.18
CA ASP A 5 17.90 -12.85 -30.47
C ASP A 5 16.76 -13.25 -31.44
N THR A 6 16.63 -14.53 -31.80
CA THR A 6 15.63 -14.99 -32.78
C THR A 6 14.97 -16.31 -32.38
N ILE A 7 13.74 -16.54 -32.84
CA ILE A 7 13.01 -17.80 -32.66
C ILE A 7 13.67 -18.90 -33.51
N GLN A 8 13.96 -20.05 -32.88
CA GLN A 8 14.69 -21.15 -33.53
C GLN A 8 14.09 -22.51 -33.18
N TYR A 9 14.08 -23.42 -34.15
CA TYR A 9 13.64 -24.79 -33.93
C TYR A 9 14.73 -25.60 -33.23
N ALA A 10 14.40 -26.20 -32.09
CA ALA A 10 15.29 -27.06 -31.30
C ALA A 10 14.90 -28.54 -31.54
N PRO A 11 15.59 -29.25 -32.46
CA PRO A 11 15.18 -30.59 -32.90
C PRO A 11 15.33 -31.66 -31.82
N ASP A 12 16.22 -31.44 -30.85
CA ASP A 12 16.48 -32.37 -29.74
C ASP A 12 15.34 -32.41 -28.70
N VAL A 13 14.52 -31.36 -28.64
CA VAL A 13 13.33 -31.28 -27.78
C VAL A 13 12.02 -31.19 -28.57
N GLY A 14 12.09 -31.01 -29.89
CA GLY A 14 10.92 -30.88 -30.76
C GLY A 14 10.11 -29.62 -30.51
N LEU A 15 10.78 -28.51 -30.16
CA LEU A 15 10.14 -27.24 -29.81
C LEU A 15 10.65 -26.09 -30.69
N LEU A 16 9.75 -25.19 -31.07
CA LEU A 16 10.10 -23.88 -31.59
C LEU A 16 10.33 -22.92 -30.42
N MET A 17 11.58 -22.54 -30.20
CA MET A 17 12.02 -21.87 -28.97
C MET A 17 11.92 -20.36 -29.09
N ILE A 18 11.14 -19.75 -28.19
CA ILE A 18 11.19 -18.31 -27.93
C ILE A 18 12.48 -18.02 -27.13
N PRO A 19 13.35 -17.12 -27.60
CA PRO A 19 14.58 -16.78 -26.90
C PRO A 19 14.27 -16.05 -25.58
N GLY A 20 15.21 -16.08 -24.63
CA GLY A 20 15.13 -15.29 -23.40
C GLY A 20 16.49 -15.05 -22.73
N ASP A 21 16.62 -13.93 -22.01
CA ASP A 21 17.77 -13.45 -21.24
C ASP A 21 17.44 -13.35 -19.73
N PRO A 22 18.02 -14.21 -18.87
CA PRO A 22 17.79 -14.20 -17.42
C PRO A 22 18.10 -12.86 -16.72
N GLY A 23 18.93 -11.99 -17.31
CA GLY A 23 19.26 -10.68 -16.73
C GLY A 23 18.19 -9.62 -17.00
N LYS A 24 17.48 -9.72 -18.13
CA LYS A 24 16.57 -8.67 -18.63
C LYS A 24 15.11 -9.08 -18.60
N ASP A 25 14.83 -10.37 -18.74
CA ASP A 25 13.49 -10.84 -19.06
C ASP A 25 12.65 -11.20 -17.82
N TYR A 26 11.36 -11.40 -18.09
CA TYR A 26 10.35 -11.77 -17.11
C TYR A 26 10.40 -13.28 -16.84
N SER A 27 10.34 -13.66 -15.56
CA SER A 27 10.45 -15.06 -15.14
C SER A 27 9.23 -15.54 -14.34
N PRO A 28 8.06 -15.70 -14.98
CA PRO A 28 6.87 -16.12 -14.27
C PRO A 28 6.97 -17.57 -13.78
N GLY A 29 6.29 -17.85 -12.67
CA GLY A 29 5.91 -19.22 -12.35
C GLY A 29 4.67 -19.64 -13.15
N PHE A 30 4.14 -20.82 -12.85
CA PHE A 30 2.84 -21.27 -13.33
C PHE A 30 2.03 -21.87 -12.19
N ALA A 31 0.70 -21.84 -12.33
CA ALA A 31 -0.25 -22.43 -11.39
C ALA A 31 -0.27 -23.95 -11.58
N VAL A 32 -0.01 -24.69 -10.51
CA VAL A 32 -0.04 -26.16 -10.46
C VAL A 32 -1.37 -26.60 -9.88
N PHE A 33 -2.02 -27.53 -10.55
CA PHE A 33 -3.27 -28.16 -10.11
C PHE A 33 -3.04 -29.63 -9.81
N ASP A 34 -3.91 -30.25 -9.01
CA ASP A 34 -3.71 -31.61 -8.49
C ASP A 34 -3.55 -32.65 -9.63
N ASP A 35 -4.23 -32.45 -10.75
CA ASP A 35 -4.13 -33.29 -11.96
C ASP A 35 -2.80 -33.14 -12.71
N SER A 36 -2.05 -32.08 -12.44
CA SER A 36 -0.78 -31.72 -13.08
C SER A 36 0.44 -32.12 -12.25
N VAL A 37 0.24 -32.44 -10.97
CA VAL A 37 1.30 -32.83 -10.02
C VAL A 37 2.11 -34.03 -10.51
N PRO A 38 1.52 -35.12 -11.05
CA PRO A 38 2.30 -36.29 -11.50
C PRO A 38 3.31 -35.96 -12.62
N ALA A 39 2.91 -35.14 -13.58
CA ALA A 39 3.76 -34.71 -14.69
C ALA A 39 4.86 -33.76 -14.22
N LEU A 40 4.51 -32.79 -13.37
CA LEU A 40 5.47 -31.86 -12.76
C LEU A 40 6.53 -32.60 -11.94
N ARG A 41 6.09 -33.51 -11.06
CA ARG A 41 6.97 -34.36 -10.23
C ARG A 41 7.91 -35.18 -11.09
N SER A 42 7.39 -35.87 -12.11
CA SER A 42 8.21 -36.68 -13.02
C SER A 42 9.26 -35.85 -13.74
N PHE A 43 8.88 -34.66 -14.22
CA PHE A 43 9.78 -33.71 -14.87
C PHE A 43 10.90 -33.24 -13.94
N ILE A 44 10.59 -32.88 -12.69
CA ILE A 44 11.56 -32.44 -11.68
C ILE A 44 12.56 -33.56 -11.36
N LEU A 45 12.07 -34.76 -11.04
CA LEU A 45 12.92 -35.90 -10.67
C LEU A 45 13.85 -36.33 -11.81
N GLU A 46 13.38 -36.30 -13.06
CA GLU A 46 14.24 -36.59 -14.22
C GLU A 46 15.37 -35.57 -14.35
N ARG A 47 15.10 -34.28 -14.12
CA ARG A 47 16.10 -33.21 -14.23
C ARG A 47 17.12 -33.27 -13.11
N LEU A 48 16.68 -33.57 -11.88
CA LEU A 48 17.57 -33.77 -10.73
C LEU A 48 18.56 -34.93 -10.97
N ARG A 49 18.14 -36.01 -11.64
CA ARG A 49 19.00 -37.16 -11.97
C ARG A 49 20.05 -36.87 -13.04
N LYS A 50 19.87 -35.83 -13.87
CA LYS A 50 20.75 -35.51 -15.02
C LYS A 50 21.88 -34.51 -14.69
N VAL A 51 21.92 -33.99 -13.47
CA VAL A 51 22.98 -33.12 -12.88
C VAL A 51 23.60 -32.10 -13.85
N ASP A 52 22.83 -31.06 -14.22
CA ASP A 52 23.35 -29.79 -14.78
C ASP A 52 22.95 -28.65 -13.84
N ILE A 53 23.57 -28.59 -12.66
CA ILE A 53 23.30 -27.56 -11.65
C ILE A 53 24.22 -26.35 -11.91
N ARG A 54 23.63 -25.16 -11.96
CA ARG A 54 24.33 -23.89 -12.21
C ARG A 54 24.12 -22.92 -11.05
N PRO A 55 25.07 -21.99 -10.79
CA PRO A 55 24.85 -20.91 -9.84
C PRO A 55 23.68 -20.01 -10.29
N THR A 56 22.91 -19.49 -9.34
CA THR A 56 21.71 -18.70 -9.62
C THR A 56 22.01 -17.41 -10.39
N ALA A 57 21.10 -17.02 -11.29
CA ALA A 57 21.09 -15.69 -11.90
C ALA A 57 20.67 -14.61 -10.87
N PRO A 58 21.04 -13.32 -11.04
CA PRO A 58 20.80 -12.26 -10.06
C PRO A 58 19.33 -12.06 -9.61
N LYS A 59 18.36 -12.49 -10.41
CA LYS A 59 16.92 -12.36 -10.15
C LYS A 59 16.26 -13.60 -9.53
N ALA A 60 16.97 -14.73 -9.43
CA ALA A 60 16.42 -15.97 -8.90
C ALA A 60 16.63 -16.05 -7.37
N LYS A 61 15.62 -16.54 -6.63
CA LYS A 61 15.64 -16.59 -5.16
C LYS A 61 16.49 -17.75 -4.58
N GLY A 62 16.83 -18.75 -5.39
CA GLY A 62 17.62 -19.93 -4.97
C GLY A 62 19.13 -19.68 -4.86
N ARG A 63 19.88 -20.65 -4.31
CA ARG A 63 21.36 -20.68 -4.34
C ARG A 63 21.92 -21.32 -5.61
N ALA A 64 21.13 -22.19 -6.25
CA ALA A 64 21.46 -22.82 -7.52
C ALA A 64 20.21 -23.05 -8.36
N VAL A 65 20.38 -23.34 -9.64
CA VAL A 65 19.30 -23.62 -10.58
C VAL A 65 19.65 -24.77 -11.51
N ILE A 66 18.62 -25.50 -11.96
CA ILE A 66 18.74 -26.45 -13.08
C ILE A 66 18.07 -25.81 -14.30
N PRO A 67 18.80 -25.48 -15.38
CA PRO A 67 18.19 -24.93 -16.58
C PRO A 67 17.33 -25.99 -17.27
N VAL A 68 16.14 -25.58 -17.69
CA VAL A 68 15.18 -26.45 -18.36
C VAL A 68 14.62 -25.80 -19.62
N ARG A 69 14.02 -26.63 -20.48
CA ARG A 69 13.17 -26.20 -21.60
C ARG A 69 11.80 -26.81 -21.38
N VAL A 70 10.75 -26.01 -21.61
CA VAL A 70 9.37 -26.41 -21.41
C VAL A 70 8.55 -26.06 -22.65
N GLY A 71 7.51 -26.84 -22.92
CA GLY A 71 6.54 -26.56 -23.98
C GLY A 71 5.44 -25.64 -23.49
N LEU A 72 4.98 -24.75 -24.37
CA LEU A 72 3.87 -23.83 -24.16
C LEU A 72 2.76 -24.20 -25.12
N VAL A 73 1.64 -24.68 -24.58
CA VAL A 73 0.53 -25.19 -25.37
C VAL A 73 -0.72 -24.35 -25.13
N PRO A 74 -1.22 -23.60 -26.13
CA PRO A 74 -2.50 -22.91 -26.03
C PRO A 74 -3.63 -23.89 -25.74
N ARG A 75 -4.51 -23.52 -24.80
CA ARG A 75 -5.68 -24.30 -24.36
C ARG A 75 -6.93 -23.43 -24.46
N PRO A 76 -7.38 -23.09 -25.68
CA PRO A 76 -8.62 -22.35 -25.89
C PRO A 76 -9.87 -23.14 -25.44
N ASP A 77 -9.70 -24.44 -25.21
CA ASP A 77 -10.67 -25.37 -24.63
C ASP A 77 -10.74 -25.31 -23.10
N ASN A 78 -9.93 -24.48 -22.44
CA ASN A 78 -9.99 -24.31 -20.99
C ASN A 78 -11.26 -23.52 -20.60
N ASP A 79 -12.12 -24.15 -19.79
CA ASP A 79 -13.41 -23.61 -19.37
C ASP A 79 -13.31 -22.37 -18.44
N TYR A 80 -12.10 -22.04 -17.96
CA TYR A 80 -11.82 -20.91 -17.06
C TYR A 80 -11.19 -19.71 -17.79
N ASP A 81 -10.23 -19.91 -18.71
CA ASP A 81 -9.67 -18.85 -19.56
C ASP A 81 -9.30 -19.41 -20.95
N THR A 82 -9.93 -18.91 -22.01
CA THR A 82 -9.67 -19.34 -23.40
C THR A 82 -8.31 -18.88 -23.94
N ARG A 83 -7.59 -18.06 -23.20
CA ARG A 83 -6.19 -17.67 -23.43
C ARG A 83 -5.22 -18.53 -22.62
N ALA A 84 -5.70 -19.55 -21.91
CA ALA A 84 -4.85 -20.39 -21.08
C ALA A 84 -3.72 -21.00 -21.91
N VAL A 85 -2.49 -20.88 -21.41
CA VAL A 85 -1.32 -21.55 -21.97
C VAL A 85 -0.84 -22.56 -20.95
N SER A 86 -0.97 -23.83 -21.31
CA SER A 86 -0.47 -24.97 -20.54
C SER A 86 1.04 -25.02 -20.64
N VAL A 87 1.73 -25.02 -19.50
CA VAL A 87 3.14 -25.37 -19.40
C VAL A 87 3.26 -26.88 -19.38
N THR A 88 4.06 -27.42 -20.31
CA THR A 88 4.20 -28.86 -20.49
C THR A 88 5.66 -29.29 -20.50
N ALA A 89 5.91 -30.54 -20.13
CA ALA A 89 7.19 -31.16 -20.43
C ALA A 89 7.40 -31.24 -21.97
N PRO A 90 8.65 -31.14 -22.48
CA PRO A 90 8.91 -31.18 -23.92
C PRO A 90 8.42 -32.48 -24.59
N PRO A 91 8.06 -32.44 -25.89
CA PRO A 91 7.63 -33.63 -26.65
C PRO A 91 8.57 -34.85 -26.55
N CYS A 92 9.87 -34.65 -26.37
CA CYS A 92 10.84 -35.76 -26.21
C CYS A 92 10.62 -36.59 -24.93
N HIS A 93 9.77 -36.15 -24.01
CA HIS A 93 9.35 -36.91 -22.82
C HIS A 93 8.26 -37.95 -23.12
N GLY A 94 7.74 -38.01 -24.35
CA GLY A 94 6.71 -38.96 -24.76
C GLY A 94 5.30 -38.61 -24.22
N GLY A 95 4.33 -39.49 -24.45
CA GLY A 95 2.95 -39.30 -24.02
C GLY A 95 2.15 -38.24 -24.82
N SER A 96 0.91 -38.02 -24.43
CA SER A 96 0.07 -36.94 -24.95
C SER A 96 0.44 -35.58 -24.33
N VAL A 97 -0.11 -34.50 -24.87
CA VAL A 97 0.02 -33.15 -24.27
C VAL A 97 -0.54 -33.13 -22.84
N LEU A 98 -1.62 -33.86 -22.57
CA LEU A 98 -2.23 -33.95 -21.24
C LEU A 98 -1.34 -34.72 -20.26
N ASP A 99 -0.69 -35.80 -20.71
CA ASP A 99 0.25 -36.57 -19.87
C ASP A 99 1.48 -35.74 -19.47
N ARG A 100 1.81 -34.71 -20.26
CA ARG A 100 2.93 -33.79 -20.02
C ARG A 100 2.51 -32.48 -19.37
N HIS A 101 1.24 -32.28 -19.05
CA HIS A 101 0.71 -31.03 -18.50
C HIS A 101 1.19 -30.80 -17.06
N MET A 102 1.97 -29.75 -16.82
CA MET A 102 2.53 -29.42 -15.51
C MET A 102 1.77 -28.29 -14.80
N GLY A 103 0.93 -27.56 -15.53
CA GLY A 103 0.14 -26.45 -15.00
C GLY A 103 -0.09 -25.36 -16.05
N TYR A 104 -0.60 -24.21 -15.63
CA TYR A 104 -0.95 -23.10 -16.51
C TYR A 104 -0.17 -21.85 -16.16
N LEU A 105 0.35 -21.13 -17.18
CA LEU A 105 0.95 -19.82 -16.94
C LEU A 105 -0.06 -18.93 -16.20
N TYR A 106 0.43 -18.16 -15.22
CA TYR A 106 -0.41 -17.20 -14.50
C TYR A 106 -0.99 -16.16 -15.45
N SER A 107 -2.17 -15.63 -15.15
CA SER A 107 -2.88 -14.65 -15.98
C SER A 107 -2.03 -13.44 -16.35
N SER A 108 -1.13 -13.01 -15.45
CA SER A 108 -0.14 -11.95 -15.69
C SER A 108 0.78 -12.21 -16.90
N ALA A 109 1.04 -13.47 -17.23
CA ALA A 109 1.83 -13.87 -18.39
C ALA A 109 0.97 -14.14 -19.65
N LEU A 110 -0.33 -14.39 -19.50
CA LEU A 110 -1.23 -14.84 -20.58
C LEU A 110 -1.76 -13.72 -21.47
N HIS A 111 -1.95 -12.51 -20.94
CA HIS A 111 -2.75 -11.44 -21.56
C HIS A 111 -2.33 -11.04 -23.00
N VAL A 112 -1.17 -11.48 -23.50
CA VAL A 112 -0.63 -11.05 -24.82
C VAL A 112 0.30 -12.07 -25.45
N THR A 113 1.05 -12.84 -24.65
CA THR A 113 1.90 -13.91 -25.20
C THR A 113 1.06 -15.08 -25.70
N SER A 114 -0.13 -15.31 -25.15
CA SER A 114 -1.01 -16.42 -25.59
C SER A 114 -1.40 -16.31 -27.04
N GLU A 115 -1.71 -15.11 -27.55
CA GLU A 115 -2.10 -14.92 -28.94
C GLU A 115 -0.91 -15.16 -29.87
N SER A 116 0.26 -14.61 -29.54
CA SER A 116 1.49 -14.83 -30.31
C SER A 116 1.95 -16.29 -30.29
N ILE A 117 1.84 -16.99 -29.15
CA ILE A 117 2.14 -18.42 -29.05
C ILE A 117 1.13 -19.24 -29.86
N ARG A 118 -0.15 -18.88 -29.80
CA ARG A 118 -1.21 -19.54 -30.58
C ARG A 118 -0.99 -19.36 -32.07
N GLU A 119 -0.82 -18.13 -32.54
CA GLU A 119 -0.55 -17.79 -33.93
C GLU A 119 0.69 -18.54 -34.44
N LEU A 120 1.77 -18.54 -33.65
CA LEU A 120 2.99 -19.27 -33.99
C LEU A 120 2.77 -20.79 -34.07
N THR A 121 1.99 -21.37 -33.14
CA THR A 121 1.68 -22.81 -33.13
C THR A 121 0.77 -23.20 -34.31
N GLU A 122 -0.24 -22.40 -34.62
CA GLU A 122 -1.22 -22.64 -35.68
C GLU A 122 -0.59 -22.51 -37.07
N GLU A 123 0.23 -21.47 -37.29
CA GLU A 123 0.84 -21.20 -38.60
C GLU A 123 1.98 -22.16 -38.93
N THR A 124 2.71 -22.66 -37.92
CA THR A 124 3.86 -23.55 -38.14
C THR A 124 3.52 -25.03 -37.97
N GLY A 125 2.45 -25.36 -37.22
CA GLY A 125 2.13 -26.73 -36.83
C GLY A 125 3.15 -27.37 -35.87
N VAL A 126 4.10 -26.58 -35.34
CA VAL A 126 5.17 -27.05 -34.45
C VAL A 126 4.90 -26.59 -33.01
N PRO A 127 5.07 -27.46 -32.00
CA PRO A 127 4.92 -27.06 -30.60
C PRO A 127 5.91 -25.95 -30.21
N VAL A 128 5.41 -24.89 -29.56
CA VAL A 128 6.22 -23.76 -29.11
C VAL A 128 6.79 -24.02 -27.72
N GLY A 129 7.97 -23.51 -27.41
CA GLY A 129 8.61 -23.67 -26.11
C GLY A 129 9.43 -22.46 -25.69
N CYS A 130 9.84 -22.45 -24.42
CA CYS A 130 10.72 -21.43 -23.86
C CYS A 130 11.74 -22.06 -22.91
N HIS A 131 12.76 -21.27 -22.57
CA HIS A 131 13.73 -21.63 -21.54
C HIS A 131 13.13 -21.41 -20.14
N GLY A 132 13.71 -22.03 -19.13
CA GLY A 132 13.29 -21.88 -17.75
C GLY A 132 14.32 -22.46 -16.79
N TRP A 133 14.00 -22.53 -15.52
CA TRP A 133 14.81 -23.21 -14.52
C TRP A 133 14.01 -23.76 -13.36
N ILE A 134 14.59 -24.74 -12.67
CA ILE A 134 14.13 -25.24 -11.38
C ILE A 134 14.99 -24.55 -10.31
N GLU A 135 14.35 -23.87 -9.36
CA GLU A 135 15.06 -23.25 -8.23
C GLU A 135 15.54 -24.31 -7.23
N LEU A 136 16.78 -24.19 -6.74
CA LEU A 136 17.34 -25.04 -5.68
C LEU A 136 17.81 -24.18 -4.49
N TYR A 137 17.50 -24.65 -3.29
CA TYR A 137 17.84 -24.00 -2.03
C TYR A 137 18.77 -24.88 -1.19
N ASP A 138 19.51 -24.24 -0.30
CA ASP A 138 20.28 -24.95 0.73
C ASP A 138 19.32 -25.54 1.77
N LEU A 139 19.61 -26.78 2.18
CA LEU A 139 18.84 -27.51 3.19
C LEU A 139 18.92 -26.82 4.57
N GLU A 140 20.01 -26.10 4.86
CA GLU A 140 20.24 -25.46 6.17
C GLU A 140 19.58 -24.08 6.33
N ASN A 141 19.23 -23.41 5.22
CA ASN A 141 18.85 -21.98 5.23
C ASN A 141 17.38 -21.72 4.83
N THR A 142 16.58 -22.78 4.67
CA THR A 142 15.16 -22.66 4.34
C THR A 142 14.33 -22.46 5.60
N SER A 143 14.15 -21.20 6.01
CA SER A 143 13.23 -20.79 7.09
C SER A 143 11.74 -21.07 6.79
N ARG A 144 11.44 -21.74 5.67
CA ARG A 144 10.07 -22.01 5.20
C ARG A 144 9.35 -23.14 5.95
N PHE A 145 10.03 -23.79 6.90
CA PHE A 145 9.54 -24.95 7.65
C PHE A 145 9.85 -24.89 9.16
N TYR A 146 10.27 -23.72 9.68
CA TYR A 146 10.54 -23.52 11.11
C TYR A 146 9.37 -22.85 11.86
N ASP A 147 8.20 -22.69 11.25
CA ASP A 147 7.03 -22.06 11.89
C ASP A 147 6.14 -23.05 12.70
N ASP A 148 6.47 -24.35 12.72
CA ASP A 148 5.84 -25.33 13.62
C ASP A 148 6.81 -25.69 14.77
N GLU A 149 7.08 -24.74 15.65
CA GLU A 149 7.60 -25.03 17.00
C GLU A 149 6.49 -25.68 17.85
N ASP A 150 6.09 -26.91 17.52
CA ASP A 150 5.30 -27.80 18.41
C ASP A 150 5.34 -29.27 17.94
N ALA A 151 6.45 -29.73 17.35
CA ALA A 151 6.69 -31.14 17.06
C ALA A 151 8.03 -31.61 17.64
N ASP A 152 8.05 -31.76 18.97
CA ASP A 152 9.07 -32.55 19.65
C ASP A 152 8.99 -34.02 19.16
N GLY A 153 10.02 -34.44 18.42
CA GLY A 153 10.48 -35.83 18.45
C GLY A 153 10.47 -36.61 17.14
N ALA A 154 11.68 -37.01 16.76
CA ALA A 154 12.04 -38.25 16.04
C ALA A 154 11.68 -38.35 14.55
N ASP A 155 12.71 -38.63 13.73
CA ASP A 155 12.72 -39.57 12.61
C ASP A 155 11.33 -39.98 12.07
N GLY A 156 10.59 -39.02 11.52
CA GLY A 156 9.34 -39.28 10.82
C GLY A 156 9.65 -39.86 9.45
N ASP A 157 9.66 -41.18 9.36
CA ASP A 157 9.59 -41.89 8.09
C ASP A 157 8.42 -41.30 7.25
N ASP A 158 8.69 -41.05 5.95
CA ASP A 158 7.77 -40.64 4.87
C ASP A 158 6.67 -41.72 4.62
N VAL A 159 6.04 -42.29 5.64
CA VAL A 159 5.13 -43.44 5.48
C VAL A 159 3.80 -43.02 4.84
N ASP A 160 3.36 -41.78 5.07
CA ASP A 160 2.06 -41.26 4.60
C ASP A 160 2.18 -39.99 3.73
N TRP A 161 3.36 -39.70 3.18
CA TRP A 161 3.54 -38.53 2.30
C TRP A 161 3.03 -38.79 0.87
N GLU A 162 2.10 -37.94 0.40
CA GLU A 162 1.63 -37.94 -0.99
C GLU A 162 2.02 -36.64 -1.70
N PRO A 163 2.43 -36.69 -2.99
CA PRO A 163 2.76 -35.49 -3.76
C PRO A 163 1.57 -34.54 -3.87
N SER A 164 1.79 -33.26 -3.60
CA SER A 164 0.79 -32.20 -3.75
C SER A 164 1.29 -31.08 -4.67
N ARG A 165 0.40 -30.13 -4.99
CA ARG A 165 0.74 -28.94 -5.78
C ARG A 165 1.76 -28.03 -5.09
N ASP A 166 1.78 -28.05 -3.76
CA ASP A 166 2.66 -27.22 -2.93
C ASP A 166 3.96 -27.95 -2.62
N GLU A 167 3.91 -29.29 -2.54
CA GLU A 167 5.05 -30.17 -2.28
C GLU A 167 5.08 -31.36 -3.27
N PRO A 168 5.69 -31.20 -4.47
CA PRO A 168 5.75 -32.26 -5.46
C PRO A 168 6.87 -33.28 -5.21
N VAL A 169 7.81 -33.02 -4.28
CA VAL A 169 8.98 -33.87 -3.98
C VAL A 169 9.12 -34.07 -2.47
N SER A 170 9.31 -35.32 -2.03
CA SER A 170 9.34 -35.64 -0.59
C SER A 170 10.60 -35.09 0.08
N TRP A 171 10.57 -34.99 1.41
CA TRP A 171 11.74 -34.55 2.15
C TRP A 171 12.90 -35.55 2.07
N ALA A 172 12.61 -36.86 2.13
CA ALA A 172 13.64 -37.89 1.93
C ALA A 172 14.30 -37.78 0.55
N GLU A 173 13.51 -37.49 -0.49
CA GLU A 173 14.02 -37.28 -1.85
C GLU A 173 14.90 -36.03 -1.93
N GLN A 174 14.46 -34.89 -1.37
CA GLN A 174 15.24 -33.65 -1.34
C GLN A 174 16.57 -33.80 -0.58
N LYS A 175 16.57 -34.50 0.56
CA LYS A 175 17.78 -34.88 1.30
C LYS A 175 18.71 -35.76 0.46
N ALA A 176 18.16 -36.75 -0.26
CA ALA A 176 18.96 -37.62 -1.12
C ALA A 176 19.63 -36.86 -2.27
N PHE A 177 19.01 -35.80 -2.79
CA PHE A 177 19.61 -34.92 -3.81
C PHE A 177 20.53 -33.83 -3.23
N GLY A 178 20.50 -33.59 -1.92
CA GLY A 178 21.33 -32.59 -1.24
C GLY A 178 20.86 -31.14 -1.39
N TYR A 179 19.64 -30.91 -1.91
CA TYR A 179 19.07 -29.58 -2.14
C TYR A 179 17.55 -29.59 -1.89
N ALA A 180 17.03 -28.48 -1.37
CA ALA A 180 15.58 -28.25 -1.33
C ALA A 180 15.09 -27.75 -2.70
N VAL A 181 14.01 -28.34 -3.22
CA VAL A 181 13.47 -28.04 -4.55
C VAL A 181 12.44 -26.92 -4.46
N GLY A 182 12.67 -25.86 -5.23
CA GLY A 182 11.77 -24.72 -5.35
C GLY A 182 10.81 -24.81 -6.52
N SER A 183 10.30 -23.64 -6.92
CA SER A 183 9.38 -23.55 -8.06
C SER A 183 10.10 -23.72 -9.40
N VAL A 184 9.38 -24.23 -10.39
CA VAL A 184 9.79 -24.16 -11.80
C VAL A 184 9.41 -22.78 -12.36
N ARG A 185 10.38 -22.06 -12.90
CA ARG A 185 10.22 -20.76 -13.55
C ARG A 185 10.39 -20.91 -15.05
N VAL A 186 9.58 -20.19 -15.81
CA VAL A 186 9.78 -20.03 -17.26
C VAL A 186 10.41 -18.68 -17.54
N LEU A 187 11.08 -18.54 -18.68
CA LEU A 187 11.76 -17.33 -19.10
C LEU A 187 11.11 -16.82 -20.39
N LEU A 188 10.48 -15.65 -20.30
CA LEU A 188 9.80 -15.03 -21.43
C LEU A 188 10.25 -13.56 -21.55
N PRO A 189 10.59 -13.09 -22.76
CA PRO A 189 10.84 -11.67 -23.02
C PRO A 189 9.64 -10.80 -22.64
N GLU A 190 9.88 -9.50 -22.53
CA GLU A 190 8.79 -8.53 -22.37
C GLU A 190 7.75 -8.66 -23.49
N ARG A 191 6.50 -8.32 -23.15
CA ARG A 191 5.32 -8.42 -24.01
C ARG A 191 5.57 -8.01 -25.47
N GLN A 192 6.08 -6.80 -25.67
CA GLN A 192 6.26 -6.21 -27.00
C GLN A 192 7.33 -6.96 -27.80
N THR A 193 8.34 -7.49 -27.11
CA THR A 193 9.42 -8.26 -27.71
C THR A 193 8.95 -9.62 -28.19
N VAL A 194 8.11 -10.34 -27.43
CA VAL A 194 7.54 -11.62 -27.88
C VAL A 194 6.73 -11.43 -29.16
N ARG A 195 5.88 -10.40 -29.21
CA ARG A 195 5.08 -10.10 -30.41
C ARG A 195 5.96 -9.80 -31.62
N ALA A 196 6.96 -8.92 -31.47
CA ALA A 196 7.88 -8.56 -32.54
C ALA A 196 8.67 -9.78 -33.06
N LEU A 197 9.12 -10.67 -32.16
CA LEU A 197 9.84 -11.90 -32.53
C LEU A 197 8.98 -12.86 -33.34
N VAL A 198 7.70 -13.03 -32.95
CA VAL A 198 6.75 -13.88 -33.68
C VAL A 198 6.40 -13.28 -35.03
N ASP A 199 6.11 -11.97 -35.09
CA ASP A 199 5.79 -11.28 -36.34
C ASP A 199 6.96 -11.35 -37.34
N ASP A 200 8.20 -11.16 -36.90
CA ASP A 200 9.41 -11.25 -37.73
C ASP A 200 9.67 -12.69 -38.22
N TYR A 201 9.49 -13.68 -37.33
CA TYR A 201 9.61 -15.10 -37.69
C TYR A 201 8.57 -15.51 -38.74
N LEU A 202 7.29 -15.17 -38.53
CA LEU A 202 6.21 -15.50 -39.45
C LEU A 202 6.35 -14.74 -40.78
N ALA A 203 6.78 -13.48 -40.77
CA ALA A 203 7.05 -12.73 -42.00
C ALA A 203 8.17 -13.36 -42.84
N THR A 204 9.22 -13.87 -42.18
CA THR A 204 10.31 -14.60 -42.84
C THR A 204 9.83 -15.96 -43.36
N HIS A 205 9.07 -16.70 -42.56
CA HIS A 205 8.56 -18.02 -42.93
C HIS A 205 7.53 -17.98 -44.06
N ARG A 206 6.65 -16.97 -44.08
CA ARG A 206 5.71 -16.72 -45.21
C ARG A 206 6.45 -16.38 -46.50
N ARG A 207 7.53 -15.57 -46.44
CA ARG A 207 8.39 -15.28 -47.60
C ARG A 207 9.15 -16.51 -48.11
N GLU A 208 9.48 -17.46 -47.25
CA GLU A 208 10.10 -18.74 -47.61
C GLU A 208 9.08 -19.72 -48.20
N ALA A 209 7.87 -19.78 -47.64
CA ALA A 209 6.76 -20.57 -48.17
C ALA A 209 6.32 -20.09 -49.57
N ASP A 210 6.26 -18.77 -49.79
CA ASP A 210 5.94 -18.18 -51.10
C ASP A 210 7.04 -18.43 -52.16
N ARG A 211 8.28 -18.74 -51.74
CA ARG A 211 9.39 -19.12 -52.65
C ARG A 211 9.40 -20.62 -52.99
N CYS A 212 8.63 -21.44 -52.27
CA CYS A 212 8.63 -22.89 -52.38
C CYS A 212 7.28 -23.47 -52.84
N VAL A 213 6.50 -22.70 -53.62
CA VAL A 213 5.28 -23.21 -54.27
C VAL A 213 5.66 -24.17 -55.41
N GLU A 214 5.90 -25.43 -55.04
CA GLU A 214 5.54 -26.64 -55.78
C GLU A 214 5.80 -27.86 -54.87
N ARG A 215 4.87 -28.16 -53.96
CA ARG A 215 4.61 -29.55 -53.49
C ARG A 215 3.28 -29.67 -52.73
N GLU A 216 2.68 -30.84 -52.92
CA GLU A 216 1.31 -31.27 -52.63
C GLU A 216 0.77 -30.95 -51.22
N PRO A 217 -0.56 -30.81 -51.07
CA PRO A 217 -1.17 -30.51 -49.78
C PRO A 217 -0.95 -31.64 -48.77
N ALA A 218 -0.26 -31.32 -47.68
CA ALA A 218 -0.24 -32.15 -46.49
C ALA A 218 -1.67 -32.24 -45.90
N PRO A 219 -2.08 -33.39 -45.34
CA PRO A 219 -3.46 -33.64 -44.97
C PRO A 219 -3.88 -32.75 -43.80
N SER A 220 -4.85 -31.87 -44.05
CA SER A 220 -5.65 -31.24 -43.00
C SER A 220 -6.56 -32.31 -42.38
N GLY A 221 -6.29 -32.68 -41.13
CA GLY A 221 -7.07 -33.76 -40.51
C GLY A 221 -6.76 -34.03 -39.06
N VAL A 222 -7.08 -33.09 -38.17
CA VAL A 222 -7.35 -33.42 -36.75
C VAL A 222 -8.61 -32.73 -36.20
N GLU A 223 -9.14 -31.70 -36.85
CA GLU A 223 -10.31 -30.96 -36.35
C GLU A 223 -11.69 -31.63 -36.50
N PRO A 224 -12.02 -32.40 -37.56
CA PRO A 224 -13.37 -32.97 -37.73
C PRO A 224 -13.68 -34.11 -36.75
N ASP A 225 -12.68 -34.94 -36.42
CA ASP A 225 -12.85 -36.10 -35.53
C ASP A 225 -12.92 -35.68 -34.06
N LEU A 226 -12.17 -34.65 -33.68
CA LEU A 226 -12.20 -34.11 -32.33
C LEU A 226 -13.52 -33.37 -32.04
N ARG A 227 -14.01 -32.52 -32.95
CA ARG A 227 -15.31 -31.83 -32.81
C ARG A 227 -16.48 -32.80 -32.78
N ARG A 228 -16.45 -33.86 -33.59
CA ARG A 228 -17.47 -34.92 -33.60
C ARG A 228 -17.45 -35.76 -32.32
N ALA A 229 -16.27 -36.15 -31.84
CA ALA A 229 -16.13 -36.87 -30.57
C ALA A 229 -16.53 -36.01 -29.36
N LEU A 230 -16.27 -34.70 -29.37
CA LEU A 230 -16.68 -33.77 -28.32
C LEU A 230 -18.19 -33.50 -28.34
N ALA A 231 -18.78 -33.30 -29.51
CA ALA A 231 -20.23 -33.12 -29.65
C ALA A 231 -20.98 -34.39 -29.19
N GLU A 232 -20.46 -35.58 -29.51
CA GLU A 232 -21.03 -36.84 -29.03
C GLU A 232 -20.87 -37.02 -27.51
N ARG A 233 -19.69 -36.70 -26.94
CA ARG A 233 -19.49 -36.76 -25.47
C ARG A 233 -20.32 -35.72 -24.72
N LEU A 234 -20.46 -34.50 -25.24
CA LEU A 234 -21.30 -33.46 -24.64
C LEU A 234 -22.77 -33.83 -24.76
N ALA A 235 -23.22 -34.35 -25.91
CA ALA A 235 -24.59 -34.83 -26.09
C ALA A 235 -24.88 -36.07 -25.23
N VAL A 236 -23.89 -36.92 -24.96
CA VAL A 236 -24.02 -38.06 -24.03
C VAL A 236 -24.02 -37.55 -22.59
N ARG A 237 -23.14 -36.64 -22.18
CA ARG A 237 -23.15 -36.08 -20.80
C ARG A 237 -24.40 -35.25 -20.53
N LEU A 238 -24.88 -34.47 -21.50
CA LEU A 238 -26.15 -33.74 -21.42
C LEU A 238 -27.32 -34.73 -21.38
N ARG A 239 -27.37 -35.74 -22.25
CA ARG A 239 -28.44 -36.75 -22.20
C ARG A 239 -28.40 -37.58 -20.93
N THR A 240 -27.22 -37.93 -20.41
CA THR A 240 -27.06 -38.68 -19.17
C THR A 240 -27.39 -37.80 -17.97
N GLY A 241 -26.95 -36.54 -17.93
CA GLY A 241 -27.30 -35.56 -16.90
C GLY A 241 -28.78 -35.19 -16.91
N LEU A 242 -29.38 -35.03 -18.10
CA LEU A 242 -30.82 -34.81 -18.27
C LEU A 242 -31.63 -36.06 -17.93
N ARG A 243 -31.17 -37.28 -18.27
CA ARG A 243 -31.81 -38.55 -17.87
C ARG A 243 -31.68 -38.82 -16.38
N HIS A 244 -30.54 -38.55 -15.76
CA HIS A 244 -30.34 -38.67 -14.31
C HIS A 244 -31.22 -37.67 -13.54
N ARG A 245 -31.36 -36.45 -14.07
CA ARG A 245 -32.23 -35.41 -13.49
C ARG A 245 -33.73 -35.64 -13.75
N ALA A 246 -34.09 -36.20 -14.92
CA ALA A 246 -35.46 -36.58 -15.24
C ALA A 246 -35.92 -37.85 -14.48
N ALA A 247 -35.03 -38.83 -14.27
CA ALA A 247 -35.30 -40.03 -13.49
C ALA A 247 -35.40 -39.78 -11.98
N GLY A 248 -34.81 -38.69 -11.48
CA GLY A 248 -34.86 -38.30 -10.06
C GLY A 248 -36.15 -37.60 -9.61
N GLY A 249 -37.06 -37.22 -10.51
CA GLY A 249 -38.34 -36.60 -10.15
C GLY A 249 -38.26 -35.21 -9.49
N VAL A 250 -37.11 -34.52 -9.57
CA VAL A 250 -36.84 -33.23 -8.90
C VAL A 250 -36.95 -32.03 -9.85
N TRP A 251 -37.59 -32.18 -11.01
CA TRP A 251 -37.80 -31.03 -11.90
C TRP A 251 -38.80 -30.06 -11.24
N GLY A 252 -38.35 -28.84 -10.92
CA GLY A 252 -39.17 -27.78 -10.34
C GLY A 252 -39.19 -27.71 -8.82
N ARG A 253 -38.39 -28.52 -8.10
CA ARG A 253 -38.19 -28.32 -6.65
C ARG A 253 -37.04 -27.36 -6.39
N GLU A 254 -37.31 -26.37 -5.56
CA GLU A 254 -36.37 -25.33 -5.17
C GLU A 254 -35.13 -25.94 -4.47
N THR A 255 -33.98 -25.81 -5.11
CA THR A 255 -32.70 -26.27 -4.57
C THR A 255 -32.25 -25.40 -3.38
N GLU A 256 -31.38 -25.92 -2.52
CA GLU A 256 -30.81 -25.15 -1.42
C GLU A 256 -30.04 -23.91 -1.92
N ARG A 257 -29.36 -24.04 -3.07
CA ARG A 257 -28.68 -22.94 -3.77
C ARG A 257 -29.66 -21.85 -4.21
N GLU A 258 -30.84 -22.21 -4.72
CA GLU A 258 -31.88 -21.26 -5.11
C GLU A 258 -32.52 -20.58 -3.90
N ARG A 259 -32.73 -21.31 -2.79
CA ARG A 259 -33.20 -20.73 -1.52
C ARG A 259 -32.18 -19.75 -0.94
N ALA A 260 -30.90 -20.11 -0.92
CA ALA A 260 -29.82 -19.23 -0.48
C ALA A 260 -29.69 -17.99 -1.36
N ARG A 261 -29.91 -18.12 -2.68
CA ARG A 261 -29.96 -16.98 -3.60
C ARG A 261 -31.11 -16.03 -3.26
N ARG A 262 -32.34 -16.54 -3.13
CA ARG A 262 -33.50 -15.70 -2.78
C ARG A 262 -33.34 -14.97 -1.46
N ARG A 263 -32.72 -15.61 -0.45
CA ARG A 263 -32.39 -14.95 0.82
C ARG A 263 -31.48 -13.75 0.61
N ARG A 264 -30.39 -13.90 -0.15
CA ARG A 264 -29.47 -12.80 -0.48
C ARG A 264 -30.16 -11.66 -1.24
N ASP A 265 -31.03 -11.97 -2.20
CA ASP A 265 -31.77 -10.94 -2.94
C ASP A 265 -32.77 -10.18 -2.03
N VAL A 266 -33.39 -10.88 -1.06
CA VAL A 266 -34.26 -10.25 -0.05
C VAL A 266 -33.46 -9.38 0.92
N GLU A 267 -32.29 -9.85 1.37
CA GLU A 267 -31.37 -9.12 2.25
C GLU A 267 -30.76 -7.88 1.56
N ALA A 268 -30.62 -7.91 0.23
CA ALA A 268 -30.08 -6.79 -0.54
C ALA A 268 -31.09 -5.63 -0.74
N ARG A 269 -32.40 -5.88 -0.64
CA ARG A 269 -33.43 -4.84 -0.87
C ARG A 269 -33.33 -3.64 0.08
N PRO A 270 -33.25 -3.81 1.41
CA PRO A 270 -33.10 -2.68 2.34
C PRO A 270 -31.82 -1.86 2.10
N LEU A 271 -30.78 -2.45 1.51
CA LEU A 271 -29.54 -1.74 1.18
C LEU A 271 -29.76 -0.74 0.04
N LEU A 272 -30.55 -1.12 -0.98
CA LEU A 272 -30.85 -0.25 -2.11
C LEU A 272 -31.58 1.03 -1.67
N ASP A 273 -32.59 0.87 -0.81
CA ASP A 273 -33.34 1.99 -0.23
C ASP A 273 -32.43 2.89 0.62
N ALA A 274 -31.54 2.28 1.43
CA ALA A 274 -30.58 3.03 2.24
C ALA A 274 -29.56 3.80 1.39
N TRP A 275 -29.14 3.27 0.24
CA TRP A 275 -28.21 3.95 -0.66
C TRP A 275 -28.81 5.20 -1.28
N GLU A 276 -30.10 5.22 -1.58
CA GLU A 276 -30.77 6.41 -2.10
C GLU A 276 -30.74 7.58 -1.09
N ALA A 277 -31.07 7.30 0.17
CA ALA A 277 -30.95 8.28 1.25
C ALA A 277 -29.50 8.71 1.49
N TYR A 278 -28.56 7.79 1.39
CA TYR A 278 -27.13 8.07 1.55
C TYR A 278 -26.61 9.05 0.49
N ARG A 279 -26.92 8.83 -0.78
CA ARG A 279 -26.44 9.67 -1.89
C ARG A 279 -26.93 11.11 -1.84
N THR A 280 -28.14 11.30 -1.34
CA THR A 280 -28.77 12.62 -1.20
C THR A 280 -28.34 13.36 0.05
N SER A 281 -27.69 12.67 1.01
CA SER A 281 -27.17 13.29 2.22
C SER A 281 -25.83 13.99 1.95
N PRO A 282 -25.57 15.18 2.54
CA PRO A 282 -24.27 15.84 2.42
C PRO A 282 -23.15 15.00 3.06
N HIS A 283 -21.91 15.20 2.60
CA HIS A 283 -20.71 14.68 3.25
C HIS A 283 -19.97 15.79 4.01
N ASP A 284 -19.16 15.40 4.99
CA ASP A 284 -18.51 16.34 5.90
C ASP A 284 -17.04 16.65 5.56
N PHE A 285 -16.46 15.96 4.56
CA PHE A 285 -15.09 16.23 4.10
C PHE A 285 -14.98 17.61 3.44
N ARG A 286 -13.85 18.29 3.65
CA ARG A 286 -13.60 19.66 3.16
C ARG A 286 -12.15 19.81 2.71
N ASP A 287 -11.90 20.77 1.82
CA ASP A 287 -10.55 21.19 1.40
C ASP A 287 -9.66 20.02 0.95
N LEU A 288 -10.20 19.14 0.08
CA LEU A 288 -9.46 17.98 -0.40
C LEU A 288 -8.20 18.39 -1.16
N ARG A 289 -7.10 17.70 -0.88
CA ARG A 289 -5.81 17.87 -1.56
C ARG A 289 -5.13 16.53 -1.79
N ALA A 290 -4.46 16.36 -2.92
CA ALA A 290 -3.63 15.21 -3.15
C ALA A 290 -2.18 15.47 -2.65
N VAL A 291 -1.53 14.43 -2.14
CA VAL A 291 -0.13 14.47 -1.70
C VAL A 291 0.60 13.20 -2.13
N THR A 292 1.84 13.35 -2.58
CA THR A 292 2.71 12.21 -2.89
C THR A 292 3.48 11.78 -1.65
N ARG A 293 3.46 10.48 -1.33
CA ARG A 293 4.30 9.86 -0.31
C ARG A 293 5.10 8.72 -0.92
N SER A 294 6.43 8.81 -0.82
CA SER A 294 7.32 7.73 -1.22
C SER A 294 7.84 6.97 0.00
N VAL A 295 7.61 5.67 0.05
CA VAL A 295 8.06 4.79 1.12
C VAL A 295 8.77 3.61 0.48
N PHE A 296 10.09 3.45 0.73
CA PHE A 296 10.93 2.40 0.12
C PHE A 296 10.80 2.29 -1.41
N HIS A 297 10.89 3.42 -2.12
CA HIS A 297 10.77 3.50 -3.58
C HIS A 297 9.37 3.17 -4.15
N HIS A 298 8.37 2.92 -3.29
CA HIS A 298 6.97 2.89 -3.70
C HIS A 298 6.35 4.26 -3.49
N THR A 299 6.00 4.91 -4.59
CA THR A 299 5.24 6.16 -4.58
C THR A 299 3.75 5.83 -4.42
N ARG A 300 3.09 6.59 -3.55
CA ARG A 300 1.63 6.56 -3.36
C ARG A 300 1.12 7.98 -3.42
N ILE A 301 0.00 8.18 -4.10
CA ILE A 301 -0.70 9.46 -4.12
C ILE A 301 -1.94 9.31 -3.25
N LEU A 302 -1.97 10.08 -2.16
CA LEU A 302 -3.07 10.07 -1.19
C LEU A 302 -3.93 11.31 -1.38
N VAL A 303 -5.24 11.17 -1.27
CA VAL A 303 -6.19 12.28 -1.20
C VAL A 303 -6.53 12.49 0.28
N LEU A 304 -6.19 13.67 0.79
CA LEU A 304 -6.40 14.06 2.17
C LEU A 304 -7.44 15.18 2.27
N ASP A 305 -8.21 15.21 3.35
CA ASP A 305 -9.03 16.39 3.68
C ASP A 305 -8.20 17.51 4.36
N GLY A 306 -8.85 18.63 4.66
CA GLY A 306 -8.25 19.77 5.36
C GLY A 306 -7.75 19.46 6.78
N SER A 307 -8.24 18.39 7.42
CA SER A 307 -7.72 17.88 8.69
C SER A 307 -6.50 16.96 8.53
N GLY A 308 -6.25 16.52 7.28
CA GLY A 308 -5.20 15.58 6.90
C GLY A 308 -5.61 14.11 6.98
N VAL A 309 -6.91 13.82 7.10
CA VAL A 309 -7.45 12.46 7.03
C VAL A 309 -7.36 11.95 5.61
N GLU A 310 -6.91 10.71 5.44
CA GLU A 310 -6.94 10.02 4.14
C GLU A 310 -8.38 9.70 3.75
N VAL A 311 -8.87 10.40 2.72
CA VAL A 311 -10.18 10.18 2.09
C VAL A 311 -10.07 9.19 0.95
N GLY A 312 -8.90 9.08 0.34
CA GLY A 312 -8.65 8.10 -0.70
C GLY A 312 -7.19 7.93 -1.09
N GLN A 313 -6.98 6.98 -1.99
CA GLN A 313 -5.68 6.68 -2.57
C GLN A 313 -5.84 6.42 -4.06
N TYR A 314 -4.99 7.09 -4.85
CA TYR A 314 -4.75 6.74 -6.24
C TYR A 314 -3.62 5.70 -6.31
N HIS A 315 -3.85 4.63 -7.06
CA HIS A 315 -2.91 3.52 -7.21
C HIS A 315 -2.17 3.70 -8.54
N GLU A 316 -0.89 4.05 -8.53
CA GLU A 316 -0.10 4.22 -9.76
C GLU A 316 0.30 2.88 -10.40
N PRO A 317 0.56 2.82 -11.72
CA PRO A 317 0.42 3.91 -12.72
C PRO A 317 -1.03 4.09 -13.23
N ASP A 318 -1.82 3.01 -13.33
CA ASP A 318 -3.16 2.98 -13.95
C ASP A 318 -4.22 2.33 -13.04
N GLY A 319 -4.02 2.36 -11.72
CA GLY A 319 -4.92 1.76 -10.75
C GLY A 319 -6.09 2.68 -10.35
N PRO A 320 -7.11 2.15 -9.64
CA PRO A 320 -8.32 2.90 -9.35
C PRO A 320 -8.09 4.03 -8.35
N LEU A 321 -8.87 5.11 -8.46
CA LEU A 321 -9.06 6.04 -7.33
C LEU A 321 -9.99 5.41 -6.30
N THR A 322 -9.42 4.85 -5.23
CA THR A 322 -10.18 4.25 -4.13
C THR A 322 -10.53 5.30 -3.07
N LEU A 323 -11.82 5.43 -2.74
CA LEU A 323 -12.32 6.41 -1.76
C LEU A 323 -12.96 5.72 -0.55
N VAL A 324 -13.00 6.40 0.59
CA VAL A 324 -13.80 5.97 1.76
C VAL A 324 -15.26 6.40 1.66
N ASP A 325 -15.55 7.36 0.79
CA ASP A 325 -16.88 7.92 0.52
C ASP A 325 -16.96 8.32 -0.97
N GLU A 326 -17.82 7.65 -1.73
CA GLU A 326 -17.94 7.87 -3.19
C GLU A 326 -18.60 9.20 -3.57
N ARG A 327 -19.21 9.92 -2.62
CA ARG A 327 -19.81 11.24 -2.87
C ARG A 327 -18.74 12.30 -3.13
N VAL A 328 -17.54 12.13 -2.57
CA VAL A 328 -16.43 13.11 -2.70
C VAL A 328 -15.62 12.96 -4.00
N ARG A 329 -16.01 12.04 -4.91
CA ARG A 329 -15.21 11.68 -6.08
C ARG A 329 -14.87 12.88 -6.97
N ALA A 330 -15.80 13.80 -7.18
CA ALA A 330 -15.56 14.99 -8.00
C ALA A 330 -14.45 15.87 -7.39
N GLU A 331 -14.56 16.18 -6.10
CA GLU A 331 -13.57 16.97 -5.36
C GLU A 331 -12.20 16.26 -5.29
N ALA A 332 -12.19 14.94 -5.15
CA ALA A 332 -10.97 14.14 -5.12
C ALA A 332 -10.25 14.13 -6.48
N LEU A 333 -10.99 14.07 -7.60
CA LEU A 333 -10.43 14.19 -8.94
C LEU A 333 -9.84 15.59 -9.18
N ASP A 334 -10.53 16.64 -8.74
CA ASP A 334 -10.02 18.01 -8.82
C ASP A 334 -8.74 18.18 -8.00
N ALA A 335 -8.69 17.59 -6.80
CA ALA A 335 -7.49 17.57 -5.97
C ALA A 335 -6.30 16.84 -6.63
N LEU A 336 -6.54 15.74 -7.35
CA LEU A 336 -5.52 15.02 -8.10
C LEU A 336 -5.02 15.80 -9.32
N ARG A 337 -5.93 16.42 -10.08
CA ARG A 337 -5.58 17.29 -11.21
C ARG A 337 -4.76 18.50 -10.76
N ALA A 338 -5.14 19.13 -9.66
CA ALA A 338 -4.39 20.24 -9.07
C ALA A 338 -2.98 19.82 -8.61
N HIS A 339 -2.81 18.55 -8.25
CA HIS A 339 -1.52 17.94 -7.91
C HIS A 339 -0.71 17.46 -9.14
N GLY A 340 -1.27 17.58 -10.34
CA GLY A 340 -0.60 17.21 -11.60
C GLY A 340 -0.77 15.75 -12.00
N VAL A 341 -1.76 15.05 -11.46
CA VAL A 341 -2.10 13.67 -11.82
C VAL A 341 -3.35 13.69 -12.68
N ASP A 342 -3.21 13.28 -13.93
CA ASP A 342 -4.35 13.12 -14.83
C ASP A 342 -4.91 11.71 -14.67
N VAL A 343 -6.18 11.61 -14.28
CA VAL A 343 -6.87 10.34 -14.02
C VAL A 343 -7.99 10.22 -15.04
N ASP A 344 -8.02 9.10 -15.75
CA ASP A 344 -9.12 8.73 -16.63
C ASP A 344 -10.42 8.64 -15.81
N ALA A 345 -11.21 9.70 -15.88
CA ALA A 345 -12.50 9.83 -15.21
C ALA A 345 -13.61 9.90 -16.26
N PRO A 346 -14.79 9.32 -16.00
CA PRO A 346 -15.92 9.45 -16.92
C PRO A 346 -16.31 10.92 -17.10
N GLU A 347 -16.65 11.29 -18.34
CA GLU A 347 -16.96 12.68 -18.72
C GLU A 347 -18.16 13.27 -17.95
N ASP A 348 -19.08 12.42 -17.48
CA ASP A 348 -20.28 12.83 -16.76
C ASP A 348 -20.52 11.99 -15.49
N LEU A 349 -19.93 12.42 -14.37
CA LEU A 349 -20.18 11.81 -13.06
C LEU A 349 -21.60 12.06 -12.54
N ALA A 350 -22.33 13.04 -13.07
CA ALA A 350 -23.68 13.39 -12.59
C ALA A 350 -24.73 12.42 -13.13
N SER A 351 -24.57 11.87 -14.35
CA SER A 351 -25.43 10.79 -14.85
C SER A 351 -25.16 9.42 -14.23
N LEU A 352 -24.05 9.28 -13.49
CA LEU A 352 -23.69 8.07 -12.73
C LEU A 352 -24.08 8.21 -11.26
N ASP A 353 -25.29 8.68 -10.96
CA ASP A 353 -25.77 8.90 -9.59
C ASP A 353 -26.26 7.62 -8.91
N GLY A 354 -26.50 6.51 -9.62
CA GLY A 354 -26.97 5.23 -9.07
C GLY A 354 -25.95 4.41 -8.25
N PHE A 355 -24.91 5.01 -7.67
CA PHE A 355 -23.82 4.29 -7.01
C PHE A 355 -24.16 3.81 -5.57
N PRO A 356 -23.51 2.73 -5.09
CA PRO A 356 -23.73 2.17 -3.77
C PRO A 356 -22.93 2.89 -2.68
N ASP A 357 -23.35 2.72 -1.44
CA ASP A 357 -22.51 3.03 -0.27
C ASP A 357 -21.48 1.90 -0.08
N ALA A 358 -20.39 1.95 -0.84
CA ALA A 358 -19.36 0.92 -0.87
C ALA A 358 -17.95 1.52 -1.07
N VAL A 359 -16.95 0.72 -0.70
CA VAL A 359 -15.53 0.99 -0.90
C VAL A 359 -14.93 -0.06 -1.81
N VAL A 360 -14.11 0.37 -2.76
CA VAL A 360 -13.26 -0.50 -3.57
C VAL A 360 -11.94 -0.74 -2.84
N VAL A 361 -11.60 -2.00 -2.61
CA VAL A 361 -10.30 -2.42 -2.07
C VAL A 361 -9.54 -3.10 -3.20
N ALA A 362 -8.57 -2.38 -3.76
CA ALA A 362 -7.62 -2.91 -4.74
C ALA A 362 -6.48 -3.64 -3.99
N GLY A 363 -6.38 -4.95 -4.15
CA GLY A 363 -5.33 -5.76 -3.52
C GLY A 363 -5.13 -7.07 -4.27
N GLY A 364 -3.91 -7.28 -4.79
CA GLY A 364 -3.63 -8.37 -5.73
C GLY A 364 -4.26 -8.12 -7.10
N ASP A 365 -4.70 -9.19 -7.75
CA ASP A 365 -5.21 -9.16 -9.14
C ASP A 365 -6.71 -8.82 -9.24
N LYS A 366 -7.37 -8.48 -8.12
CA LYS A 366 -8.84 -8.29 -8.05
C LYS A 366 -9.22 -7.08 -7.20
N TRP A 367 -10.38 -6.49 -7.52
CA TRP A 367 -10.97 -5.38 -6.79
C TRP A 367 -12.15 -5.89 -5.95
N SER A 368 -11.99 -5.94 -4.64
CA SER A 368 -13.07 -6.33 -3.72
C SER A 368 -13.98 -5.12 -3.48
N ILE A 369 -15.29 -5.28 -3.72
CA ILE A 369 -16.30 -4.24 -3.46
C ILE A 369 -16.96 -4.53 -2.12
N ARG A 370 -16.68 -3.69 -1.14
CA ARG A 370 -17.11 -3.89 0.24
C ARG A 370 -18.13 -2.86 0.65
N LEU A 371 -19.21 -3.29 1.28
CA LEU A 371 -20.29 -2.40 1.70
C LEU A 371 -19.83 -1.56 2.88
N SER A 372 -19.93 -0.25 2.72
CA SER A 372 -19.50 0.71 3.74
C SER A 372 -20.40 0.63 4.96
N LYS A 373 -19.79 0.72 6.14
CA LYS A 373 -20.49 0.88 7.40
C LYS A 373 -19.75 1.92 8.24
N PRO A 374 -20.42 2.99 8.69
CA PRO A 374 -19.78 4.00 9.53
C PRO A 374 -19.12 3.38 10.76
N GLY A 375 -17.90 3.80 11.07
CA GLY A 375 -17.18 3.36 12.26
C GLY A 375 -16.61 1.94 12.22
N VAL A 376 -16.63 1.26 11.07
CA VAL A 376 -16.09 -0.11 10.91
C VAL A 376 -14.82 -0.09 10.08
N PRO A 377 -13.74 -0.79 10.43
CA PRO A 377 -12.52 -0.81 9.61
C PRO A 377 -12.74 -1.49 8.25
N ARG A 378 -12.04 -1.03 7.20
CA ARG A 378 -12.09 -1.58 5.83
C ARG A 378 -11.89 -3.11 5.78
N SER A 379 -11.02 -3.63 6.64
CA SER A 379 -10.73 -5.06 6.75
C SER A 379 -11.91 -5.89 7.22
N ARG A 380 -12.90 -5.30 7.92
CA ARG A 380 -14.09 -5.97 8.45
C ARG A 380 -15.39 -5.59 7.75
N LEU A 381 -15.34 -4.83 6.65
CA LEU A 381 -16.52 -4.55 5.84
C LEU A 381 -16.94 -5.81 5.07
N PRO A 382 -18.25 -6.11 4.98
CA PRO A 382 -18.72 -7.27 4.22
C PRO A 382 -18.53 -7.03 2.71
N GLU A 383 -18.11 -8.06 2.00
CA GLU A 383 -17.95 -8.03 0.55
C GLU A 383 -19.29 -8.33 -0.15
N ALA A 384 -19.67 -7.49 -1.11
CA ALA A 384 -20.88 -7.64 -1.92
C ALA A 384 -20.62 -8.22 -3.31
N GLY A 385 -19.37 -8.11 -3.76
CA GLY A 385 -18.90 -8.61 -5.04
C GLY A 385 -17.44 -8.26 -5.24
N TRP A 386 -16.90 -8.69 -6.37
CA TRP A 386 -15.55 -8.35 -6.77
C TRP A 386 -15.49 -8.15 -8.27
N PHE A 387 -14.58 -7.29 -8.70
CA PHE A 387 -14.29 -7.02 -10.08
C PHE A 387 -12.90 -7.54 -10.42
N ASP A 388 -12.79 -8.15 -11.59
CA ASP A 388 -11.55 -8.62 -12.16
C ASP A 388 -11.12 -7.68 -13.28
N PRO A 389 -10.09 -6.84 -13.06
CA PRO A 389 -9.56 -5.97 -14.10
C PRO A 389 -9.07 -6.73 -15.34
N ASP A 390 -8.56 -7.95 -15.17
CA ASP A 390 -7.94 -8.73 -16.25
C ASP A 390 -8.98 -9.37 -17.20
N SER A 391 -10.13 -9.78 -16.66
CA SER A 391 -11.23 -10.35 -17.44
C SER A 391 -12.35 -9.36 -17.74
N GLY A 392 -12.34 -8.20 -17.10
CA GLY A 392 -13.46 -7.24 -17.14
C GLY A 392 -14.74 -7.79 -16.51
N THR A 393 -14.65 -8.85 -15.71
CA THR A 393 -15.83 -9.51 -15.12
C THR A 393 -16.15 -8.94 -13.74
N LEU A 394 -17.35 -8.41 -13.59
CA LEU A 394 -17.93 -8.09 -12.29
C LEU A 394 -18.74 -9.30 -11.78
N THR A 395 -18.35 -9.86 -10.64
CA THR A 395 -19.10 -10.91 -9.96
C THR A 395 -19.84 -10.33 -8.77
N VAL A 396 -21.18 -10.42 -8.76
CA VAL A 396 -22.03 -9.97 -7.65
C VAL A 396 -22.65 -11.13 -6.88
N TYR A 397 -22.88 -10.96 -5.58
CA TYR A 397 -23.46 -12.00 -4.72
C TYR A 397 -24.98 -11.94 -4.59
N ALA A 398 -25.62 -10.87 -5.04
CA ALA A 398 -27.07 -10.75 -5.15
C ALA A 398 -27.42 -10.07 -6.47
N ALA A 399 -28.48 -10.52 -7.14
CA ALA A 399 -28.83 -10.07 -8.48
C ALA A 399 -29.19 -8.58 -8.50
N SER A 400 -29.87 -8.11 -7.45
CA SER A 400 -30.27 -6.71 -7.27
C SER A 400 -29.10 -5.75 -7.05
N LEU A 401 -27.88 -6.26 -6.83
CA LEU A 401 -26.67 -5.44 -6.66
C LEU A 401 -25.92 -5.20 -7.98
N ALA A 402 -26.28 -5.90 -9.06
CA ALA A 402 -25.58 -5.84 -10.34
C ALA A 402 -25.49 -4.41 -10.90
N GLU A 403 -26.61 -3.70 -10.95
CA GLU A 403 -26.68 -2.35 -11.51
C GLU A 403 -25.91 -1.32 -10.67
N PRO A 404 -26.14 -1.19 -9.34
CA PRO A 404 -25.37 -0.25 -8.53
C PRO A 404 -23.85 -0.50 -8.57
N LEU A 405 -23.41 -1.76 -8.49
CA LEU A 405 -21.98 -2.10 -8.54
C LEU A 405 -21.39 -1.82 -9.93
N THR A 406 -22.17 -1.95 -11.00
CA THR A 406 -21.75 -1.53 -12.34
C THR A 406 -21.57 -0.02 -12.41
N VAL A 407 -22.53 0.76 -11.89
CA VAL A 407 -22.42 2.23 -11.81
C VAL A 407 -21.19 2.63 -11.00
N LEU A 408 -20.89 1.93 -9.91
CA LEU A 408 -19.67 2.17 -9.14
C LEU A 408 -18.43 2.02 -10.02
N LEU A 409 -18.28 0.92 -10.75
CA LEU A 409 -17.12 0.70 -11.63
C LEU A 409 -17.01 1.76 -12.73
N LEU A 410 -18.13 2.17 -13.33
CA LEU A 410 -18.15 3.24 -14.34
C LEU A 410 -17.60 4.55 -13.77
N ARG A 411 -17.91 4.87 -12.51
CA ARG A 411 -17.34 6.03 -11.80
C ARG A 411 -15.83 5.92 -11.55
N HIS A 412 -15.28 4.70 -11.56
CA HIS A 412 -13.84 4.44 -11.54
C HIS A 412 -13.22 4.41 -12.95
N GLY A 413 -13.96 4.79 -14.00
CA GLY A 413 -13.50 4.76 -15.38
C GLY A 413 -13.56 3.35 -16.02
N VAL A 414 -14.11 2.37 -15.31
CA VAL A 414 -14.09 0.96 -15.69
C VAL A 414 -15.44 0.51 -16.24
N HIS A 415 -15.41 -0.08 -17.44
CA HIS A 415 -16.58 -0.65 -18.08
C HIS A 415 -16.53 -2.18 -17.95
N PRO A 416 -17.32 -2.81 -17.05
CA PRO A 416 -17.33 -4.26 -16.95
C PRO A 416 -17.88 -4.88 -18.25
N LEU A 417 -17.11 -5.81 -18.82
CA LEU A 417 -17.45 -6.54 -20.04
C LEU A 417 -18.54 -7.58 -19.79
N LEU A 418 -18.52 -8.18 -18.59
CA LEU A 418 -19.46 -9.21 -18.18
C LEU A 418 -19.86 -8.98 -16.73
N VAL A 419 -21.16 -9.02 -16.44
CA VAL A 419 -21.69 -9.04 -15.08
C VAL A 419 -22.24 -10.43 -14.79
N THR A 420 -21.62 -11.13 -13.85
CA THR A 420 -22.04 -12.47 -13.43
C THR A 420 -22.59 -12.43 -12.01
N TRP A 421 -23.46 -13.38 -11.69
CA TRP A 421 -23.91 -13.60 -10.32
C TRP A 421 -23.34 -14.91 -9.80
N GLY A 422 -22.67 -14.84 -8.65
CA GLY A 422 -21.94 -15.96 -8.04
C GLY A 422 -22.41 -16.27 -6.62
N THR A 423 -21.98 -17.42 -6.10
CA THR A 423 -21.99 -17.66 -4.64
C THR A 423 -20.62 -17.26 -4.11
N PRO A 424 -20.55 -16.48 -3.01
CA PRO A 424 -19.27 -16.17 -2.40
C PRO A 424 -18.48 -17.44 -2.08
N HIS A 425 -17.17 -17.38 -2.20
CA HIS A 425 -16.29 -18.46 -1.76
C HIS A 425 -16.40 -18.63 -0.24
N GLU A 426 -16.06 -19.81 0.28
CA GLU A 426 -16.22 -20.15 1.70
C GLU A 426 -15.50 -19.14 2.63
N GLU A 427 -14.32 -18.66 2.22
CA GLU A 427 -13.56 -17.65 2.94
C GLU A 427 -14.31 -16.31 3.02
N VAL A 428 -14.93 -15.90 1.92
CA VAL A 428 -15.75 -14.67 1.85
C VAL A 428 -17.02 -14.83 2.70
N GLU A 429 -17.65 -16.00 2.69
CA GLU A 429 -18.80 -16.27 3.56
C GLU A 429 -18.41 -16.23 5.05
N ARG A 430 -17.25 -16.78 5.41
CA ARG A 430 -16.72 -16.76 6.77
C ARG A 430 -16.40 -15.33 7.20
N HIS A 431 -15.79 -14.56 6.30
CA HIS A 431 -15.50 -13.13 6.48
C HIS A 431 -16.78 -12.32 6.69
N ASN A 432 -17.76 -12.45 5.79
CA ASN A 432 -19.03 -11.73 5.88
C ASN A 432 -19.82 -12.11 7.14
N ARG A 433 -19.78 -13.38 7.57
CA ARG A 433 -20.35 -13.80 8.86
C ARG A 433 -19.67 -13.12 10.05
N ARG A 434 -18.34 -13.02 10.06
CA ARG A 434 -17.60 -12.29 11.10
C ARG A 434 -17.96 -10.80 11.10
N ALA A 435 -18.08 -10.19 9.92
CA ALA A 435 -18.47 -8.79 9.75
C ALA A 435 -19.89 -8.49 10.28
N ALA A 436 -20.80 -9.46 10.24
CA ALA A 436 -22.18 -9.31 10.69
C ALA A 436 -22.35 -9.34 12.23
N VAL A 437 -21.46 -10.02 12.96
CA VAL A 437 -21.68 -10.36 14.39
C VAL A 437 -21.11 -9.33 15.37
N ALA A 438 -20.17 -8.46 14.97
CA ALA A 438 -19.68 -7.40 15.84
C ALA A 438 -19.26 -6.16 15.04
N PRO A 439 -19.80 -4.95 15.34
CA PRO A 439 -19.13 -3.73 14.91
C PRO A 439 -17.85 -3.62 15.72
N ALA A 440 -16.72 -3.96 15.11
CA ALA A 440 -15.45 -3.60 15.68
C ALA A 440 -15.32 -2.08 15.54
N GLU A 441 -15.36 -1.38 16.66
CA GLU A 441 -14.98 0.03 16.66
C GLU A 441 -13.55 0.15 16.15
N ILE A 442 -13.28 1.19 15.38
CA ILE A 442 -11.94 1.51 14.90
C ILE A 442 -11.04 1.69 16.12
N SER A 443 -9.98 0.89 16.23
CA SER A 443 -9.06 1.03 17.35
C SER A 443 -8.43 2.43 17.33
N PRO A 444 -8.45 3.19 18.45
CA PRO A 444 -7.80 4.50 18.52
C PRO A 444 -6.28 4.38 18.52
N VAL A 445 -5.74 3.17 18.69
CA VAL A 445 -4.31 2.88 18.60
C VAL A 445 -3.98 2.49 17.16
N ASN A 446 -3.07 3.22 16.51
CA ASN A 446 -2.64 2.95 15.14
C ASN A 446 -1.31 2.17 15.07
N SER A 447 -0.49 2.25 16.12
CA SER A 447 0.88 1.75 16.15
C SER A 447 1.16 1.13 17.51
N TYR A 448 1.68 -0.09 17.52
CA TYR A 448 2.09 -0.72 18.77
C TYR A 448 3.34 -0.04 19.33
N SER A 449 3.27 0.43 20.58
CA SER A 449 4.42 0.88 21.35
C SER A 449 4.85 -0.21 22.32
N ARG A 450 6.15 -0.29 22.65
CA ARG A 450 6.65 -1.12 23.75
C ARG A 450 7.56 -0.26 24.63
N VAL A 451 7.07 0.15 25.78
CA VAL A 451 7.77 1.00 26.75
C VAL A 451 7.95 0.29 28.09
N THR A 452 9.06 0.57 28.76
CA THR A 452 9.40 0.00 30.06
C THR A 452 8.41 0.46 31.14
N ALA A 453 8.33 -0.27 32.25
CA ALA A 453 7.49 0.13 33.38
C ALA A 453 7.93 1.49 33.97
N ALA A 454 9.24 1.74 34.02
CA ALA A 454 9.80 3.01 34.48
C ALA A 454 9.37 4.18 33.58
N ALA A 455 9.44 4.02 32.25
CA ALA A 455 9.00 5.06 31.32
C ALA A 455 7.47 5.30 31.43
N GLN A 456 6.67 4.25 31.57
CA GLN A 456 5.22 4.39 31.77
C GLN A 456 4.88 5.24 32.99
N GLN A 457 5.67 5.16 34.07
CA GLN A 457 5.43 5.90 35.31
C GLN A 457 5.46 7.43 35.13
N LEU A 458 6.08 7.93 34.06
CA LEU A 458 6.11 9.36 33.73
C LEU A 458 4.75 9.90 33.26
N ILE A 459 3.87 9.03 32.74
CA ILE A 459 2.50 9.40 32.33
C ILE A 459 1.53 9.08 33.48
N PRO A 460 0.41 9.82 33.71
CA PRO A 460 -0.57 9.46 34.71
C PRO A 460 -1.27 8.12 34.41
N GLU A 461 -1.64 7.38 35.46
CA GLU A 461 -2.23 6.03 35.37
C GLU A 461 -3.43 5.95 34.42
N LEU A 462 -4.31 6.96 34.44
CA LEU A 462 -5.48 7.06 33.58
C LEU A 462 -5.15 7.02 32.07
N HIS A 463 -3.96 7.49 31.69
CA HIS A 463 -3.53 7.62 30.30
C HIS A 463 -2.50 6.56 29.90
N ARG A 464 -1.78 5.95 30.86
CA ARG A 464 -0.75 4.90 30.61
C ARG A 464 -1.26 3.73 29.79
N ARG A 465 -2.54 3.35 29.93
CA ARG A 465 -3.13 2.21 29.20
C ARG A 465 -2.98 2.30 27.68
N TRP A 466 -2.83 3.51 27.12
CA TRP A 466 -2.67 3.70 25.68
C TRP A 466 -1.24 3.42 25.20
N LEU A 467 -0.28 3.38 26.12
CA LEU A 467 1.06 2.86 25.89
C LEU A 467 1.02 1.33 26.01
N ASN A 468 1.74 0.61 25.14
CA ASN A 468 1.73 -0.87 25.09
C ASN A 468 0.41 -1.54 24.69
N THR A 469 -0.62 -0.79 24.31
CA THR A 469 -1.82 -1.38 23.71
C THR A 469 -1.54 -1.80 22.26
N ARG A 470 -1.97 -3.01 21.90
CA ARG A 470 -1.90 -3.50 20.52
C ARG A 470 -3.11 -2.99 19.73
N PRO A 471 -2.95 -2.59 18.45
CA PRO A 471 -4.09 -2.26 17.60
C PRO A 471 -4.97 -3.50 17.37
N ASP A 472 -6.30 -3.34 17.41
CA ASP A 472 -7.28 -4.42 17.21
C ASP A 472 -7.47 -4.84 15.73
N ASP A 473 -6.76 -4.17 14.82
CA ASP A 473 -6.81 -4.42 13.39
C ASP A 473 -5.98 -5.68 13.07
N GLY A 474 -6.62 -6.84 13.26
CA GLY A 474 -6.05 -8.19 13.18
C GLY A 474 -5.10 -8.44 12.01
N GLU A 475 -4.07 -9.26 12.27
CA GLU A 475 -3.06 -9.89 11.39
C GLU A 475 -2.35 -9.01 10.33
N ALA A 476 -3.06 -8.16 9.58
CA ALA A 476 -2.53 -7.32 8.51
C ALA A 476 -1.60 -6.18 9.00
N LEU A 477 -1.84 -5.60 10.18
CA LEU A 477 -0.94 -4.59 10.76
C LEU A 477 0.26 -5.25 11.46
N ALA A 478 0.09 -6.48 11.97
CA ALA A 478 1.20 -7.29 12.47
C ALA A 478 2.16 -7.70 11.33
N ALA A 479 1.64 -8.03 10.14
CA ALA A 479 2.46 -8.31 8.96
C ALA A 479 3.24 -7.07 8.46
N ARG A 480 2.66 -5.86 8.53
CA ARG A 480 3.38 -4.61 8.21
C ARG A 480 4.37 -4.20 9.30
N ALA A 481 4.07 -4.46 10.57
CA ALA A 481 4.99 -4.23 11.68
C ALA A 481 6.17 -5.22 11.68
N GLY A 482 5.94 -6.45 11.21
CA GLY A 482 6.98 -7.46 10.96
C GLY A 482 7.85 -7.14 9.73
N SER A 483 7.30 -6.44 8.73
CA SER A 483 8.02 -6.14 7.47
C SER A 483 8.69 -4.76 7.41
N LEU A 484 8.56 -3.89 8.42
CA LEU A 484 9.16 -2.55 8.41
C LEU A 484 10.28 -2.33 9.44
N LEU A 485 10.74 -3.38 10.09
CA LEU A 485 12.01 -3.33 10.80
C LEU A 485 12.85 -4.49 10.30
N PRO A 486 13.89 -4.22 9.46
CA PRO A 486 14.96 -5.18 9.33
C PRO A 486 15.39 -5.59 10.74
N PRO A 487 15.72 -6.87 10.99
CA PRO A 487 16.48 -7.19 12.20
C PRO A 487 17.65 -6.19 12.24
N LEU A 488 17.83 -5.55 13.40
CA LEU A 488 18.95 -4.64 13.65
C LEU A 488 20.24 -5.42 13.40
N ILE A 489 20.70 -5.43 12.14
CA ILE A 489 22.07 -5.77 11.79
C ILE A 489 22.93 -4.73 12.50
N ASP A 490 23.98 -5.21 13.16
CA ASP A 490 24.83 -4.55 14.15
C ASP A 490 25.53 -3.24 13.70
N ASP A 491 25.21 -2.70 12.53
CA ASP A 491 25.80 -1.50 11.93
C ASP A 491 24.88 -0.28 11.94
N ALA A 492 24.24 -0.01 13.09
CA ALA A 492 23.49 1.23 13.30
C ALA A 492 24.33 2.51 13.02
N ALA A 493 25.66 2.44 13.10
CA ALA A 493 26.56 3.55 12.81
C ALA A 493 26.50 4.03 11.33
N GLU A 494 26.10 3.15 10.40
CA GLU A 494 25.99 3.45 8.97
C GLU A 494 24.54 3.65 8.49
N ASN A 495 23.54 3.44 9.35
CA ASN A 495 22.13 3.60 8.98
C ASN A 495 21.74 5.09 8.90
N SER A 496 21.80 5.64 7.68
CA SER A 496 21.45 7.03 7.39
C SER A 496 20.01 7.42 7.79
N TYR A 497 19.06 6.47 7.81
CA TYR A 497 17.69 6.73 8.26
C TYR A 497 17.62 6.93 9.77
N TYR A 498 18.39 6.15 10.54
CA TYR A 498 18.42 6.30 11.98
C TYR A 498 19.08 7.64 12.38
N ARG A 499 20.21 7.98 11.77
CA ARG A 499 20.83 9.32 11.93
C ARG A 499 19.83 10.44 11.67
N ARG A 500 19.15 10.40 10.52
CA ARG A 500 18.15 11.42 10.14
C ARG A 500 16.99 11.51 11.13
N ALA A 501 16.51 10.39 11.66
CA ALA A 501 15.42 10.38 12.64
C ALA A 501 15.83 11.05 13.97
N LEU A 502 17.06 10.78 14.42
CA LEU A 502 17.61 11.42 15.63
C LEU A 502 17.91 12.90 15.41
N GLU A 503 18.56 13.27 14.30
CA GLU A 503 18.88 14.67 13.97
C GLU A 503 17.62 15.51 13.79
N ALA A 504 16.57 14.95 13.18
CA ALA A 504 15.30 15.64 13.05
C ALA A 504 14.66 15.95 14.41
N LEU A 505 14.72 15.01 15.35
CA LEU A 505 14.03 15.11 16.64
C LEU A 505 14.84 15.88 17.69
N PHE A 506 16.17 15.74 17.72
CA PHE A 506 17.05 16.30 18.76
C PHE A 506 18.02 17.37 18.24
N GLY A 507 18.02 17.63 16.93
CA GLY A 507 18.98 18.49 16.27
C GLY A 507 20.32 17.81 15.97
N ALA A 508 21.02 18.32 14.96
CA ALA A 508 22.39 17.94 14.67
C ALA A 508 23.41 18.75 15.51
N PRO A 509 24.61 18.21 15.79
CA PRO A 509 25.03 16.83 15.51
C PRO A 509 24.55 15.84 16.60
N VAL A 510 24.35 14.58 16.21
CA VAL A 510 24.07 13.45 17.12
C VAL A 510 25.29 12.53 17.23
N ASN A 511 25.49 11.86 18.37
CA ASN A 511 26.64 10.98 18.59
C ASN A 511 26.30 9.51 18.32
N LEU A 512 26.62 9.03 17.12
CA LEU A 512 26.31 7.65 16.72
C LEU A 512 27.33 6.62 17.19
N ALA A 513 28.47 7.05 17.74
CA ALA A 513 29.50 6.15 18.25
C ALA A 513 29.09 5.55 19.61
N GLU A 514 28.36 6.31 20.42
CA GLU A 514 27.86 5.87 21.71
C GLU A 514 26.59 5.03 21.55
N ARG A 515 26.61 3.82 22.14
CA ARG A 515 25.47 2.89 22.18
C ARG A 515 25.05 2.65 23.62
N GLY A 516 23.75 2.46 23.82
CA GLY A 516 23.16 2.20 25.14
C GLY A 516 21.72 1.69 25.01
N PRO A 517 21.10 1.27 26.12
CA PRO A 517 19.69 0.88 26.12
C PRO A 517 18.80 2.10 25.91
N CYS A 518 17.81 1.98 25.04
CA CYS A 518 16.81 3.00 24.83
C CYS A 518 16.08 3.29 26.13
N ARG A 519 16.04 4.56 26.53
CA ARG A 519 15.42 5.00 27.78
C ARG A 519 13.92 4.67 27.87
N LEU A 520 13.24 4.66 26.74
CA LEU A 520 11.80 4.38 26.67
C LEU A 520 11.49 2.88 26.61
N CYS A 521 12.18 2.11 25.75
CA CYS A 521 11.81 0.71 25.46
C CYS A 521 12.84 -0.36 25.88
N GLY A 522 14.05 0.04 26.29
CA GLY A 522 15.13 -0.86 26.66
C GLY A 522 15.89 -1.52 25.50
N ARG A 523 15.45 -1.38 24.24
CA ARG A 523 16.17 -1.91 23.06
C ARG A 523 17.48 -1.17 22.81
N SER A 524 18.43 -1.80 22.11
CA SER A 524 19.67 -1.15 21.68
C SER A 524 19.39 0.17 20.93
N ALA A 525 20.13 1.21 21.28
CA ALA A 525 19.94 2.57 20.78
C ALA A 525 21.25 3.37 20.72
N GLN A 526 21.20 4.48 20.00
CA GLN A 526 22.27 5.46 19.85
C GLN A 526 22.03 6.70 20.68
N SER A 527 23.12 7.38 21.02
CA SER A 527 23.14 8.63 21.79
C SER A 527 22.66 9.80 20.93
N ALA A 528 21.49 10.35 21.25
CA ALA A 528 21.00 11.59 20.65
C ALA A 528 21.81 12.79 21.17
N ARG A 529 22.14 12.74 22.46
CA ARG A 529 22.97 13.67 23.24
C ARG A 529 23.65 12.85 24.34
N PRO A 530 24.76 13.32 24.94
CA PRO A 530 25.43 12.59 26.01
C PRO A 530 24.46 12.08 27.09
N GLY A 531 24.37 10.77 27.27
CA GLY A 531 23.47 10.15 28.26
C GLY A 531 22.01 9.90 27.82
N LEU A 532 21.62 10.37 26.63
CA LEU A 532 20.27 10.24 26.08
C LEU A 532 20.23 9.25 24.91
N PHE A 533 19.82 8.01 25.19
CA PHE A 533 19.75 6.93 24.20
C PHE A 533 18.32 6.64 23.76
N TYR A 534 18.02 6.76 22.46
CA TYR A 534 16.70 6.48 21.89
C TYR A 534 16.76 5.64 20.62
N CYS A 535 15.97 4.57 20.55
CA CYS A 535 15.92 3.71 19.37
C CYS A 535 15.13 4.37 18.23
N HIS A 536 15.44 4.00 16.98
CA HIS A 536 14.71 4.50 15.81
C HIS A 536 13.19 4.36 15.94
N GLY A 537 12.72 3.22 16.46
CA GLY A 537 11.29 2.95 16.64
C GLY A 537 10.62 3.95 17.59
N CYS A 538 11.23 4.25 18.73
CA CYS A 538 10.70 5.24 19.67
C CYS A 538 10.73 6.66 19.08
N CYS A 539 11.77 7.03 18.34
CA CYS A 539 11.81 8.31 17.64
C CYS A 539 10.70 8.40 16.57
N ALA A 540 10.48 7.31 15.82
CA ALA A 540 9.41 7.24 14.82
C ALA A 540 8.02 7.36 15.46
N LEU A 541 7.80 6.69 16.60
CA LEU A 541 6.55 6.81 17.37
C LEU A 541 6.33 8.21 17.95
N ALA A 542 7.38 8.91 18.41
CA ALA A 542 7.24 10.30 18.87
C ALA A 542 6.88 11.26 17.72
N ARG A 543 7.42 11.02 16.52
CA ARG A 543 7.08 11.83 15.34
C ARG A 543 5.72 11.49 14.77
N GLY A 544 5.34 10.21 14.78
CA GLY A 544 4.10 9.69 14.20
C GLY A 544 2.90 9.64 15.15
N GLY A 545 3.11 9.63 16.46
CA GLY A 545 2.04 9.30 17.40
C GLY A 545 1.61 7.82 17.35
N VAL A 546 1.01 7.38 18.44
CA VAL A 546 0.42 6.05 18.68
C VAL A 546 -1.10 6.12 18.58
N LEU A 547 -1.70 7.25 18.95
CA LEU A 547 -3.14 7.47 18.89
C LEU A 547 -3.55 8.10 17.55
N ARG A 548 -4.78 7.81 17.12
CA ARG A 548 -5.47 8.44 15.98
C ARG A 548 -6.86 8.89 16.38
N ASP A 549 -7.37 9.93 15.74
CA ASP A 549 -8.79 10.30 15.87
C ASP A 549 -9.64 9.32 15.05
N THR A 550 -10.57 8.63 15.71
CA THR A 550 -11.46 7.64 15.09
C THR A 550 -12.83 8.22 14.71
N GLY A 551 -13.06 9.51 15.01
CA GLY A 551 -14.35 10.15 14.85
C GLY A 551 -15.36 9.83 15.97
N VAL A 552 -14.92 9.22 17.07
CA VAL A 552 -15.77 8.93 18.24
C VAL A 552 -15.02 9.28 19.51
N ASP A 553 -15.59 10.15 20.35
CA ASP A 553 -14.92 10.54 21.58
C ASP A 553 -14.91 9.40 22.60
N GLY A 554 -13.81 9.27 23.31
CA GLY A 554 -13.63 8.25 24.32
C GLY A 554 -12.47 8.57 25.24
N ALA A 555 -12.07 7.62 26.06
CA ALA A 555 -11.05 7.90 27.06
C ALA A 555 -9.61 8.04 26.50
N TRP A 556 -9.43 7.80 25.21
CA TRP A 556 -8.22 8.16 24.45
C TRP A 556 -8.20 9.66 24.12
N THR A 557 -9.37 10.29 23.94
CA THR A 557 -9.52 11.75 23.75
C THR A 557 -8.94 12.50 24.94
N GLU A 558 -9.23 12.05 26.17
CA GLU A 558 -8.66 12.62 27.39
C GLU A 558 -7.14 12.47 27.47
N ALA A 559 -6.57 11.38 26.94
CA ALA A 559 -5.12 11.19 26.90
C ALA A 559 -4.44 12.18 25.93
N ILE A 560 -5.09 12.50 24.81
CA ILE A 560 -4.63 13.52 23.87
C ILE A 560 -4.69 14.90 24.52
N VAL A 561 -5.80 15.24 25.17
CA VAL A 561 -5.98 16.52 25.88
C VAL A 561 -4.91 16.69 26.96
N TYR A 562 -4.68 15.66 27.77
CA TYR A 562 -3.59 15.64 28.75
C TYR A 562 -2.23 15.89 28.10
N ALA A 563 -1.89 15.14 27.05
CA ALA A 563 -0.60 15.26 26.39
C ALA A 563 -0.38 16.65 25.77
N LEU A 564 -1.41 17.25 25.16
CA LEU A 564 -1.37 18.61 24.61
C LEU A 564 -1.09 19.64 25.69
N ARG A 565 -1.84 19.59 26.81
CA ARG A 565 -1.65 20.50 27.94
C ARG A 565 -0.26 20.34 28.53
N ARG A 566 0.18 19.09 28.72
CA ARG A 566 1.50 18.82 29.29
C ARG A 566 2.63 19.33 28.41
N LEU A 567 2.53 19.18 27.08
CA LEU A 567 3.52 19.73 26.15
C LEU A 567 3.47 21.26 26.12
N ALA A 568 2.28 21.87 26.14
CA ALA A 568 2.15 23.32 26.22
C ALA A 568 2.85 23.85 27.48
N GLU A 569 2.63 23.24 28.64
CA GLU A 569 3.28 23.65 29.89
C GLU A 569 4.79 23.38 29.92
N ALA A 570 5.21 22.19 29.47
CA ALA A 570 6.59 21.72 29.60
C ALA A 570 7.56 22.31 28.59
N GLU A 571 7.10 22.65 27.37
CA GLU A 571 7.99 22.90 26.24
C GLU A 571 7.68 24.16 25.44
N PHE A 572 6.43 24.63 25.43
CA PHE A 572 6.01 25.68 24.48
C PHE A 572 5.42 26.94 25.13
N SER A 573 5.03 26.89 26.41
CA SER A 573 4.24 27.90 27.13
C SER A 573 2.87 28.25 26.54
N GLY A 574 2.58 27.83 25.31
CA GLY A 574 1.31 28.02 24.63
C GLY A 574 0.94 26.84 23.71
N PRO A 575 -0.08 26.99 22.85
CA PRO A 575 -0.52 25.94 21.94
C PRO A 575 0.61 25.51 21.01
N PRO A 576 1.02 24.23 21.00
CA PRO A 576 2.04 23.76 20.07
C PRO A 576 1.52 23.72 18.63
N SER A 577 2.36 24.09 17.67
CA SER A 577 2.15 23.77 16.26
C SER A 577 2.58 22.34 15.93
N LEU A 578 2.02 21.76 14.85
CA LEU A 578 2.47 20.45 14.35
C LEU A 578 3.96 20.44 14.00
N THR A 579 4.46 21.52 13.38
CA THR A 579 5.87 21.67 13.02
C THR A 579 6.75 21.69 14.27
N GLN A 580 6.43 22.50 15.30
CA GLN A 580 7.20 22.53 16.54
C GLN A 580 7.36 21.15 17.18
N LEU A 581 6.34 20.30 17.11
CA LEU A 581 6.39 18.97 17.69
C LEU A 581 7.33 17.99 16.97
N ASP A 582 7.86 18.34 15.78
CA ASP A 582 8.87 17.52 15.09
C ASP A 582 10.24 17.55 15.79
N ARG A 583 10.46 18.50 16.69
CA ARG A 583 11.69 18.64 17.47
C ARG A 583 11.40 18.69 18.95
N VAL A 584 12.33 18.18 19.76
CA VAL A 584 12.33 18.28 21.22
C VAL A 584 13.12 19.52 21.63
N GLY A 585 12.47 20.41 22.35
CA GLY A 585 13.00 21.68 22.83
C GLY A 585 13.27 21.75 24.34
N VAL A 586 12.92 20.75 25.14
CA VAL A 586 13.19 20.81 26.59
C VAL A 586 14.71 20.74 26.90
N PRO A 587 15.17 21.23 28.06
CA PRO A 587 16.56 21.06 28.49
C PRO A 587 16.97 19.59 28.49
N PHE A 588 18.10 19.26 27.85
CA PHE A 588 18.54 17.88 27.67
C PHE A 588 19.21 17.29 28.91
N GLU A 589 19.49 18.10 29.93
CA GLU A 589 20.04 17.69 31.22
C GLU A 589 18.98 17.00 32.09
N ASP A 590 17.70 17.37 31.91
CA ASP A 590 16.57 16.71 32.56
C ASP A 590 16.09 15.52 31.72
N HIS A 591 16.77 14.40 31.87
CA HIS A 591 16.45 13.19 31.11
C HIS A 591 15.01 12.70 31.32
N ALA A 592 14.45 12.89 32.52
CA ALA A 592 13.09 12.45 32.84
C ALA A 592 12.06 13.31 32.11
N LEU A 593 12.28 14.62 32.04
CA LEU A 593 11.44 15.53 31.25
C LEU A 593 11.52 15.20 29.76
N VAL A 594 12.70 14.91 29.22
CA VAL A 594 12.86 14.47 27.82
C VAL A 594 12.06 13.20 27.56
N ASP A 595 12.18 12.20 28.44
CA ASP A 595 11.42 10.95 28.33
C ASP A 595 9.89 11.22 28.38
N GLU A 596 9.43 12.09 29.28
CA GLU A 596 8.01 12.47 29.44
C GLU A 596 7.44 13.15 28.19
N VAL A 597 8.14 14.14 27.62
CA VAL A 597 7.65 14.87 26.44
C VAL A 597 7.65 14.00 25.17
N LEU A 598 8.53 13.00 25.09
CA LEU A 598 8.49 11.99 24.03
C LEU A 598 7.27 11.08 24.18
N LEU A 599 6.93 10.67 25.40
CA LEU A 599 5.73 9.88 25.67
C LEU A 599 4.45 10.68 25.46
N CYS A 600 4.43 11.98 25.79
CA CYS A 600 3.30 12.85 25.43
C CYS A 600 3.11 12.91 23.92
N ARG A 601 4.21 13.01 23.15
CA ARG A 601 4.15 12.94 21.68
C ARG A 601 3.63 11.59 21.14
N PHE A 602 3.86 10.46 21.84
CA PHE A 602 3.22 9.19 21.47
C PHE A 602 1.70 9.31 21.57
N LEU A 603 1.17 10.03 22.55
CA LEU A 603 -0.27 10.12 22.73
C LEU A 603 -0.95 11.10 21.75
N LEU A 604 -0.21 11.87 20.96
CA LEU A 604 -0.81 12.84 20.04
C LEU A 604 -1.19 12.22 18.68
N PRO A 605 -2.37 12.57 18.12
CA PRO A 605 -2.72 12.20 16.77
C PRO A 605 -1.88 13.02 15.78
N ARG A 606 -1.34 12.36 14.75
CA ARG A 606 -0.65 13.03 13.65
C ARG A 606 -1.42 12.85 12.35
N PRO A 607 -1.57 13.91 11.54
CA PRO A 607 -2.19 13.82 10.21
C PRO A 607 -1.51 12.78 9.29
N GLY A 608 -0.27 12.41 9.57
CA GLY A 608 0.47 11.43 8.79
C GLY A 608 0.24 9.95 9.13
N SER A 609 -0.43 9.66 10.24
CA SER A 609 -0.47 8.31 10.83
C SER A 609 -1.85 7.65 10.79
N ALA A 610 -2.80 8.26 10.10
CA ALA A 610 -4.12 7.68 9.88
C ALA A 610 -4.05 6.67 8.74
N VAL A 611 -3.62 5.44 9.02
CA VAL A 611 -4.05 4.32 8.18
C VAL A 611 -5.56 4.22 8.36
N LEU A 612 -6.26 4.47 7.26
CA LEU A 612 -7.70 4.37 7.00
C LEU A 612 -8.52 3.58 8.01
N SER A 613 -9.61 4.19 8.46
CA SER A 613 -10.84 3.46 8.77
C SER A 613 -11.88 3.72 7.70
N ALA A 614 -12.96 2.92 7.64
CA ALA A 614 -14.13 3.37 6.87
C ALA A 614 -14.64 4.70 7.44
N ARG A 615 -15.49 5.37 6.65
CA ARG A 615 -16.18 6.62 6.97
C ARG A 615 -16.39 6.77 8.50
N PRO A 616 -15.66 7.69 9.15
CA PRO A 616 -15.77 7.90 10.58
C PRO A 616 -17.15 8.47 10.91
N LEU A 617 -17.63 8.30 12.15
CA LEU A 617 -18.94 8.84 12.56
C LEU A 617 -18.97 10.38 12.52
N ARG A 618 -17.83 11.01 12.78
CA ARG A 618 -17.60 12.44 12.57
C ARG A 618 -16.23 12.62 11.90
N PRO A 619 -15.98 13.72 11.17
CA PRO A 619 -14.64 14.07 10.68
C PRO A 619 -13.61 14.07 11.81
N ALA A 620 -12.37 13.70 11.51
CA ALA A 620 -11.30 13.87 12.49
C ALA A 620 -11.15 15.35 12.83
N ARG A 621 -10.86 15.64 14.09
CA ARG A 621 -10.56 17.00 14.51
C ARG A 621 -9.28 17.45 13.81
N THR A 622 -9.36 18.63 13.18
CA THR A 622 -8.20 19.40 12.77
C THR A 622 -7.30 19.69 13.98
N TRP A 623 -6.04 20.02 13.73
CA TRP A 623 -5.12 20.39 14.81
C TRP A 623 -5.64 21.56 15.66
N THR A 624 -6.23 22.57 15.03
CA THR A 624 -6.84 23.71 15.72
C THR A 624 -8.01 23.29 16.61
N GLU A 625 -8.85 22.34 16.17
CA GLU A 625 -9.93 21.80 16.99
C GLU A 625 -9.39 20.99 18.18
N TRP A 626 -8.30 20.25 18.01
CA TRP A 626 -7.62 19.58 19.13
C TRP A 626 -7.09 20.57 20.16
N LEU A 627 -6.45 21.66 19.72
CA LEU A 627 -5.98 22.73 20.61
C LEU A 627 -7.14 23.41 21.33
N ALA A 628 -8.26 23.69 20.64
CA ALA A 628 -9.46 24.25 21.25
C ALA A 628 -10.09 23.28 22.26
N HIS A 629 -10.16 22.00 21.93
CA HIS A 629 -10.68 20.95 22.82
C HIS A 629 -9.81 20.76 24.07
N ALA A 630 -8.49 20.93 23.92
CA ALA A 630 -7.57 20.97 25.06
C ALA A 630 -7.66 22.27 25.89
N GLY A 631 -8.42 23.27 25.44
CA GLY A 631 -8.57 24.56 26.12
C GLY A 631 -7.38 25.51 25.89
N LEU A 632 -6.56 25.29 24.86
CA LEU A 632 -5.39 26.12 24.57
C LEU A 632 -5.72 27.34 23.68
N LEU A 633 -6.96 27.43 23.19
CA LEU A 633 -7.45 28.49 22.30
C LEU A 633 -8.68 29.24 22.83
N THR A 634 -8.92 29.23 24.16
CA THR A 634 -10.13 29.80 24.78
C THR A 634 -10.36 31.30 24.48
N ASP A 635 -9.30 32.05 24.21
CA ASP A 635 -9.35 33.50 23.99
C ASP A 635 -9.23 33.91 22.50
N GLY A 636 -9.25 32.94 21.58
CA GLY A 636 -9.01 33.16 20.15
C GLY A 636 -10.26 33.58 19.36
N VAL A 637 -10.15 34.61 18.52
CA VAL A 637 -11.19 35.00 17.55
C VAL A 637 -10.76 34.58 16.14
N ARG A 638 -11.58 33.75 15.47
CA ARG A 638 -11.33 33.35 14.09
C ARG A 638 -11.64 34.52 13.14
N THR A 639 -10.65 34.95 12.37
CA THR A 639 -10.75 35.98 11.34
C THR A 639 -10.57 35.38 9.95
N SER A 640 -10.83 36.14 8.89
CA SER A 640 -10.57 35.73 7.50
C SER A 640 -9.08 35.48 7.20
N MET A 641 -8.18 35.93 8.08
CA MET A 641 -6.72 35.85 7.91
C MET A 641 -6.04 34.90 8.93
N GLY A 642 -6.82 34.20 9.76
CA GLY A 642 -6.31 33.31 10.81
C GLY A 642 -7.00 33.51 12.17
N THR A 643 -6.53 32.83 13.22
CA THR A 643 -7.05 33.02 14.59
C THR A 643 -6.23 34.10 15.29
N ALA A 644 -6.86 35.24 15.57
CA ALA A 644 -6.27 36.28 16.41
C ALA A 644 -6.39 35.86 17.87
N THR A 645 -5.31 36.00 18.64
CA THR A 645 -5.20 35.44 20.00
C THR A 645 -4.17 36.22 20.80
N LYS A 646 -4.20 36.09 22.11
CA LYS A 646 -3.16 36.60 23.00
C LYS A 646 -2.06 35.55 23.20
N ALA A 647 -0.80 35.96 23.19
CA ALA A 647 0.32 35.14 23.62
C ALA A 647 0.40 35.08 25.16
N THR A 648 1.27 34.22 25.67
CA THR A 648 1.40 33.88 27.09
C THR A 648 1.84 35.06 27.94
N ASP A 649 2.72 35.92 27.40
CA ASP A 649 3.16 37.17 28.05
C ASP A 649 2.18 38.33 27.90
N GLY A 650 1.12 38.12 27.13
CA GLY A 650 0.04 39.07 26.93
C GLY A 650 0.11 39.88 25.63
N HIS A 651 1.07 39.60 24.73
CA HIS A 651 1.09 40.25 23.42
C HIS A 651 -0.12 39.86 22.55
N LEU A 652 -0.61 40.80 21.74
CA LEU A 652 -1.69 40.55 20.79
C LEU A 652 -1.10 40.00 19.49
N CYS A 653 -1.49 38.78 19.13
CA CYS A 653 -1.09 38.13 17.90
C CYS A 653 -2.27 38.10 16.93
N ARG A 654 -2.03 38.44 15.67
CA ARG A 654 -3.03 38.46 14.59
C ARG A 654 -3.20 37.09 13.95
N SER A 655 -2.29 36.16 14.25
CA SER A 655 -2.34 34.77 13.79
C SER A 655 -1.78 33.80 14.83
N LEU A 656 -2.13 32.52 14.70
CA LEU A 656 -1.49 31.45 15.50
C LEU A 656 0.00 31.32 15.20
N PHE A 657 0.42 31.59 13.96
CA PHE A 657 1.82 31.56 13.61
C PHE A 657 2.62 32.62 14.40
N GLU A 658 2.11 33.84 14.50
CA GLU A 658 2.70 34.87 15.35
C GLU A 658 2.75 34.44 16.80
N ARG A 659 1.64 33.89 17.33
CA ARG A 659 1.60 33.38 18.70
C ARG A 659 2.64 32.29 18.97
N HIS A 660 2.87 31.35 18.05
CA HIS A 660 3.88 30.30 18.24
C HIS A 660 5.30 30.86 18.36
N VAL A 661 5.62 31.92 17.60
CA VAL A 661 6.93 32.58 17.68
C VAL A 661 7.05 33.39 18.95
N ASP A 662 6.03 34.16 19.31
CA ASP A 662 5.97 34.98 20.52
C ASP A 662 6.07 34.11 21.79
N ASP A 663 5.25 33.06 21.90
CA ASP A 663 5.29 32.09 23.00
C ASP A 663 6.67 31.41 23.10
N PHE A 664 7.34 31.13 21.98
CA PHE A 664 8.72 30.62 21.98
C PHE A 664 9.71 31.64 22.56
N LEU A 665 9.65 32.91 22.12
CA LEU A 665 10.54 33.96 22.61
C LEU A 665 10.34 34.17 24.12
N HIS A 666 9.09 34.20 24.57
CA HIS A 666 8.75 34.28 25.99
C HIS A 666 9.27 33.07 26.77
N HIS A 667 8.95 31.85 26.31
CA HIS A 667 9.34 30.60 26.98
C HIS A 667 10.86 30.49 27.17
N ARG A 668 11.64 30.98 26.19
CA ARG A 668 13.10 30.97 26.23
C ARG A 668 13.72 32.18 26.92
N GLY A 669 12.92 33.10 27.45
CA GLY A 669 13.42 34.32 28.09
C GLY A 669 14.10 35.29 27.12
N VAL A 670 13.76 35.23 25.83
CA VAL A 670 14.25 36.19 24.84
C VAL A 670 13.41 37.46 24.96
N ALA A 671 14.01 38.54 25.46
CA ALA A 671 13.34 39.83 25.58
C ALA A 671 13.00 40.40 24.19
N HIS A 672 11.72 40.70 24.00
CA HIS A 672 11.19 41.18 22.72
C HIS A 672 10.08 42.22 22.92
N GLU A 673 9.94 43.13 21.97
CA GLU A 673 8.91 44.16 21.91
C GLU A 673 8.06 43.97 20.64
N PRO A 674 6.72 43.92 20.74
CA PRO A 674 5.85 43.73 19.59
C PRO A 674 5.64 45.02 18.79
N GLU A 675 5.41 44.87 17.48
CA GLU A 675 5.06 45.95 16.56
C GLU A 675 5.98 47.21 16.54
N PRO A 676 7.33 47.07 16.60
CA PRO A 676 8.24 48.21 16.53
C PRO A 676 8.17 48.92 15.16
N ALA A 677 8.28 50.24 15.15
CA ALA A 677 8.31 51.02 13.92
C ALA A 677 9.66 50.89 13.19
N TYR A 678 9.61 50.67 11.87
CA TYR A 678 10.79 50.85 11.02
C TYR A 678 11.16 52.33 10.88
N PRO A 679 12.43 52.67 10.62
CA PRO A 679 12.85 54.03 10.28
C PRO A 679 12.05 54.59 9.10
N ARG A 680 11.72 55.89 9.17
CA ARG A 680 11.05 56.58 8.06
C ARG A 680 12.00 56.67 6.87
N HIS A 681 11.47 56.42 5.67
CA HIS A 681 12.21 56.52 4.43
C HIS A 681 11.32 57.11 3.32
N PRO A 682 11.79 58.10 2.54
CA PRO A 682 10.97 58.83 1.56
C PRO A 682 10.27 57.95 0.52
N GLU A 683 10.89 56.84 0.12
CA GLU A 683 10.33 55.91 -0.89
C GLU A 683 9.87 54.58 -0.28
N LEU A 684 10.72 53.94 0.53
CA LEU A 684 10.50 52.59 1.04
C LEU A 684 9.60 52.53 2.29
N ASN A 685 9.43 53.63 3.04
CA ASN A 685 8.59 53.66 4.23
C ASN A 685 7.83 54.98 4.40
N THR A 686 6.91 55.22 3.47
CA THR A 686 5.99 56.39 3.47
C THR A 686 4.77 56.22 4.38
N THR A 687 4.46 54.98 4.75
CA THR A 687 3.19 54.58 5.38
C THR A 687 3.32 54.15 6.84
N GLY A 688 4.54 54.08 7.38
CA GLY A 688 4.78 53.66 8.76
C GLY A 688 4.78 52.15 8.93
N LEU A 689 5.65 51.46 8.19
CA LEU A 689 5.92 50.03 8.33
C LEU A 689 6.34 49.69 9.76
N ARG A 690 5.88 48.54 10.22
CA ARG A 690 6.25 47.94 11.51
C ARG A 690 6.77 46.54 11.28
N ALA A 691 7.72 46.11 12.10
CA ALA A 691 8.05 44.70 12.22
C ALA A 691 7.15 43.99 13.23
N ASP A 692 7.23 42.67 13.26
CA ASP A 692 6.44 41.89 14.21
C ASP A 692 7.06 41.97 15.59
N TRP A 693 8.40 41.84 15.70
CA TRP A 693 9.11 42.07 16.96
C TRP A 693 10.45 42.80 16.80
N ARG A 694 10.91 43.40 17.90
CA ARG A 694 12.28 43.88 18.10
C ARG A 694 12.90 43.22 19.32
N LEU A 695 14.09 42.64 19.17
CA LEU A 695 14.86 42.03 20.26
C LEU A 695 15.68 43.08 21.02
N ALA A 696 16.19 42.71 22.20
CA ALA A 696 16.91 43.62 23.09
C ALA A 696 18.15 44.32 22.48
N ASP A 697 18.82 43.69 21.50
CA ASP A 697 19.97 44.27 20.79
C ASP A 697 19.58 45.19 19.62
N GLY A 698 18.28 45.40 19.39
CA GLY A 698 17.74 46.17 18.28
C GLY A 698 17.51 45.37 17.00
N THR A 699 17.69 44.05 17.01
CA THR A 699 17.35 43.17 15.87
C THR A 699 15.85 43.13 15.61
N PHE A 700 15.45 43.24 14.35
CA PHE A 700 14.06 43.15 13.91
C PHE A 700 13.74 41.70 13.52
N VAL A 701 12.53 41.25 13.84
CA VAL A 701 12.02 39.90 13.52
C VAL A 701 10.72 40.02 12.73
N GLU A 702 10.60 39.24 11.66
CA GLU A 702 9.42 39.17 10.79
C GLU A 702 8.92 37.74 10.65
N ALA A 703 7.65 37.50 10.96
CA ALA A 703 6.91 36.27 10.73
C ALA A 703 6.24 36.31 9.34
N LEU A 704 6.84 35.59 8.39
CA LEU A 704 6.42 35.56 6.99
C LEU A 704 5.35 34.50 6.71
N GLY A 705 4.12 34.72 7.15
CA GLY A 705 3.03 33.73 7.07
C GLY A 705 2.31 33.60 5.72
N LEU A 706 2.39 34.58 4.81
CA LEU A 706 1.55 34.67 3.60
C LEU A 706 2.35 34.97 2.31
N MET A 707 3.43 34.24 2.08
CA MET A 707 4.36 34.49 0.96
C MET A 707 3.78 34.24 -0.45
N THR A 708 2.62 33.58 -0.57
CA THR A 708 1.99 33.24 -1.86
C THR A 708 1.22 34.40 -2.50
N ARG A 709 1.08 35.55 -1.84
CA ARG A 709 0.43 36.74 -2.41
C ARG A 709 1.49 37.75 -2.88
N GLU A 710 1.48 38.10 -4.17
CA GLU A 710 2.46 39.02 -4.78
C GLU A 710 2.57 40.37 -4.04
N THR A 711 1.45 40.90 -3.55
CA THR A 711 1.42 42.16 -2.79
C THR A 711 2.07 42.06 -1.40
N TYR A 712 2.13 40.86 -0.81
CA TYR A 712 2.84 40.60 0.43
C TYR A 712 4.35 40.45 0.18
N ALA A 713 4.73 39.73 -0.88
CA ALA A 713 6.13 39.60 -1.29
C ALA A 713 6.79 40.96 -1.55
N ALA A 714 6.09 41.89 -2.21
CA ALA A 714 6.58 43.25 -2.43
C ALA A 714 6.80 44.05 -1.12
N LYS A 715 5.93 43.85 -0.12
CA LYS A 715 6.10 44.47 1.21
C LYS A 715 7.31 43.91 1.94
N VAL A 716 7.51 42.59 1.90
CA VAL A 716 8.67 41.92 2.52
C VAL A 716 9.97 42.37 1.85
N ALA A 717 10.02 42.44 0.52
CA ALA A 717 11.18 42.94 -0.21
C ALA A 717 11.52 44.38 0.19
N ARG A 718 10.51 45.24 0.33
CA ARG A 718 10.67 46.63 0.77
C ARG A 718 11.22 46.73 2.20
N LYS A 719 10.74 45.89 3.12
CA LYS A 719 11.24 45.82 4.50
C LYS A 719 12.70 45.35 4.57
N ARG A 720 13.06 44.34 3.77
CA ARG A 720 14.44 43.84 3.66
C ARG A 720 15.40 44.92 3.15
N GLU A 721 15.01 45.65 2.11
CA GLU A 721 15.83 46.73 1.57
C GLU A 721 15.96 47.90 2.54
N LEU A 722 14.88 48.24 3.25
CA LEU A 722 14.90 49.26 4.30
C LEU A 722 15.84 48.86 5.44
N ALA A 723 15.79 47.61 5.91
CA ALA A 723 16.70 47.11 6.92
C ALA A 723 18.17 47.21 6.47
N ARG A 724 18.45 46.81 5.22
CA ARG A 724 19.79 46.89 4.62
C ARG A 724 20.33 48.32 4.58
N LEU A 725 19.52 49.29 4.13
CA LEU A 725 19.93 50.69 4.02
C LEU A 725 20.21 51.34 5.38
N HIS A 726 19.47 50.95 6.42
CA HIS A 726 19.61 51.48 7.76
C HIS A 726 20.54 50.65 8.67
N GLY A 727 21.21 49.63 8.13
CA GLY A 727 22.11 48.76 8.90
C GLY A 727 21.41 47.96 10.00
N LEU A 728 20.11 47.70 9.85
CA LEU A 728 19.33 46.92 10.81
C LEU A 728 19.54 45.43 10.58
N ARG A 729 19.81 44.69 11.66
CA ARG A 729 19.79 43.23 11.63
C ARG A 729 18.32 42.78 11.52
N LEU A 730 18.03 41.92 10.54
CA LEU A 730 16.68 41.42 10.28
C LEU A 730 16.69 39.88 10.26
N VAL A 731 15.87 39.27 11.11
CA VAL A 731 15.58 37.84 11.13
C VAL A 731 14.20 37.63 10.51
N THR A 732 14.11 36.73 9.54
CA THR A 732 12.82 36.33 8.95
C THR A 732 12.52 34.88 9.27
N VAL A 733 11.33 34.62 9.77
CA VAL A 733 10.87 33.28 10.18
C VAL A 733 9.66 32.91 9.32
N THR A 734 9.64 31.69 8.81
CA THR A 734 8.50 31.10 8.08
C THR A 734 7.84 29.99 8.89
N ALA A 735 6.69 29.48 8.43
CA ALA A 735 6.01 28.37 9.11
C ALA A 735 6.86 27.07 9.15
N GLU A 736 7.76 26.88 8.18
CA GLU A 736 8.68 25.74 8.11
C GLU A 736 9.83 25.87 9.12
N ASP A 737 10.12 27.08 9.58
CA ASP A 737 11.19 27.37 10.54
C ASP A 737 10.78 27.11 12.00
N LEU A 738 9.50 26.80 12.26
CA LEU A 738 8.96 26.67 13.62
C LEU A 738 9.62 25.56 14.46
N ASN A 739 10.15 24.51 13.84
CA ASN A 739 10.93 23.47 14.52
C ASN A 739 12.41 23.82 14.68
N ARG A 740 12.85 24.97 14.15
CA ARG A 740 14.24 25.44 14.16
C ARG A 740 14.45 26.78 14.86
N LEU A 741 13.41 27.27 15.55
CA LEU A 741 13.48 28.50 16.33
C LEU A 741 14.68 28.52 17.31
N PRO A 742 15.02 27.42 18.03
CA PRO A 742 16.23 27.42 18.86
C PRO A 742 17.52 27.74 18.09
N GLU A 743 17.68 27.23 16.87
CA GLU A 743 18.88 27.51 16.07
C GLU A 743 18.85 28.93 15.51
N ILE A 744 17.69 29.38 15.04
CA ILE A 744 17.51 30.72 14.48
C ILE A 744 17.83 31.78 15.53
N PHE A 745 17.36 31.56 16.76
CA PHE A 745 17.52 32.50 17.86
C PHE A 745 18.71 32.21 18.78
N THR A 746 19.64 31.33 18.39
CA THR A 746 20.79 30.90 19.20
C THR A 746 21.53 32.07 19.86
N ASP A 747 21.73 33.17 19.13
CA ASP A 747 22.47 34.34 19.60
C ASP A 747 21.77 35.11 20.74
N TRP A 748 20.46 34.95 20.88
CA TRP A 748 19.63 35.65 21.86
C TRP A 748 19.09 34.75 22.97
N LEU A 749 19.32 33.44 22.90
CA LEU A 749 19.01 32.54 24.00
C LEU A 749 19.88 32.91 25.22
N PRO A 750 19.32 32.88 26.44
CA PRO A 750 20.11 33.03 27.65
C PRO A 750 21.27 32.03 27.63
N LYS A 751 22.49 32.51 27.87
CA LYS A 751 23.64 31.60 28.04
C LYS A 751 23.40 30.83 29.32
N GLY A 752 23.13 29.53 29.17
CA GLY A 752 23.03 28.57 30.27
C GLY A 752 24.33 28.44 31.04
#